data_AF-A0A353Z8Q7-F1
#
_entry.id   AF-A0A353Z8Q7-F1
#
_cell.length_a   1.000
_cell.length_b   1.000
_cell.length_c   1.000
_cell.angle_alpha   90.00
_cell.angle_beta   90.00
_cell.angle_gamma   90.00
#
_symmetry.space_group_name_H-M   'P 1'
#
loop_
_entity.id
_entity.type
_entity.pdbx_description
1 polymer ?
#
loop_
_entity_poly.entity_id
_entity_poly.type
_entity_poly.pdbx_seq_one_letter_code
_entity_poly.pdbx_strand_id
1 'polypeptide(L)'
;MRPYLGILRDSFREAVASRVLWILFVVATLFLAAIAPFGIRDVKPTRLVRNSVVKWNELALKLADQAPKPPPASSEPTTPGDSPNPPPAPSPEPAPAQPEATATGAPKGGESKAETAVGRVWNQLSPDLQKALAEVSREPGGGLPRQTAETLLRELNELLKSSSLYTAAAWPDSALGTEARELRDRGLGNLPTEDLARFNRLLLESAFPQELPHNSATDTRVEYFGWTLGEGLLLSRTQLMPVLRVVINQIVNFMVGALGGFAAILVTASMITQTFEPGSIDLLLSKPVSRTLVFLTKFAGGCVFIGLNAAYFVAGMYLVAGWRFDLWIPRLFWCIPVFLFMFVVFYSVCSLAGVLSRNTIVAIVLTIVFWGFGWTVVLVKTVMEGVALNPSRVVSLVSAGETWFGNTERGQLREWNGDAWDDVFQAAGDRRRPPVAALSPRLVGPVYSPVDQRLYGVQLPPPQGRRGFRLLAPAVNLQFAGPEDAWARQEGPSAPAGVRQLFLKAQNQLLAVATDGVFRLEVAEGQALSRKTSKFVFLGPNPRLKLDEDSSASFELATGRVVTYGQGTLSLLAPAADGKYELVAERRFEGDPKAPEGLCVVLNGKVLLAQEDGRILELDGTDLATRREYEAFRYDDPRFTAVSPDSRWCAVLYHGGDVWLYDAVAGEPIRPRLTGRGDLSAVGFDREGSLMVCDRGTRVIRYDLATGTEKSRSAPTPGLLDYSYYYAVRPLYSIFRKPVELDNVSTWLLTEKDSLSMGGPDEGDLQQARTKLDAWGTIRHSAIFVAVVLGLTCLYISRRDF
;
A
#
# COMPACT_ATOMS: atom_id res chain seq x y z
N MET A 1 -13.22 -46.45 28.84
CA MET A 1 -13.75 -45.13 28.41
C MET A 1 -14.74 -44.50 29.40
N ARG A 2 -15.74 -45.22 29.93
CA ARG A 2 -16.72 -44.69 30.92
C ARG A 2 -16.12 -43.92 32.12
N PRO A 3 -15.05 -44.38 32.81
CA PRO A 3 -14.47 -43.62 33.93
C PRO A 3 -13.84 -42.29 33.49
N TYR A 4 -13.26 -42.23 32.29
CA TYR A 4 -12.63 -41.02 31.74
C TYR A 4 -13.65 -39.98 31.28
N LEU A 5 -14.77 -40.42 30.70
CA LEU A 5 -15.92 -39.56 30.42
C LEU A 5 -16.50 -38.96 31.71
N GLY A 6 -16.48 -39.73 32.81
CA GLY A 6 -16.82 -39.24 34.15
C GLY A 6 -15.89 -38.12 34.62
N ILE A 7 -14.57 -38.32 34.53
CA ILE A 7 -13.57 -37.31 34.89
C ILE A 7 -13.72 -36.04 34.04
N LEU A 8 -13.97 -36.19 32.72
CA LEU A 8 -14.20 -35.05 31.83
C LEU A 8 -15.48 -34.29 32.21
N ARG A 9 -16.57 -35.02 32.49
CA ARG A 9 -17.85 -34.43 32.93
C ARG A 9 -17.73 -33.72 34.27
N ASP A 10 -17.03 -34.31 35.23
CA ASP A 10 -16.82 -33.73 36.56
C ASP A 10 -15.92 -32.49 36.47
N SER A 11 -14.86 -32.55 35.66
CA SER A 11 -14.00 -31.38 35.38
C SER A 11 -14.77 -30.26 34.68
N PHE A 12 -15.72 -30.60 33.79
CA PHE A 12 -16.60 -29.63 33.17
C PHE A 12 -17.57 -29.01 34.18
N ARG A 13 -18.15 -29.82 35.07
CA ARG A 13 -19.07 -29.35 36.11
C ARG A 13 -18.35 -28.44 37.11
N GLU A 14 -17.12 -28.79 37.47
CA GLU A 14 -16.22 -27.99 38.29
C GLU A 14 -15.88 -26.65 37.61
N ALA A 15 -15.58 -26.68 36.30
CA ALA A 15 -15.33 -25.47 35.51
C ALA A 15 -16.58 -24.58 35.35
N VAL A 16 -17.78 -25.15 35.24
CA VAL A 16 -19.06 -24.41 35.19
C VAL A 16 -19.42 -23.80 36.55
N ALA A 17 -19.10 -24.51 37.63
CA ALA A 17 -19.28 -24.00 39.00
C ALA A 17 -18.25 -22.93 39.36
N SER A 18 -17.15 -22.83 38.62
CA SER A 18 -16.14 -21.79 38.79
C SER A 18 -16.70 -20.42 38.40
N ARG A 19 -16.58 -19.45 39.30
CA ARG A 19 -16.92 -18.02 39.06
C ARG A 19 -16.21 -17.45 37.84
N VAL A 20 -15.09 -18.06 37.47
CA VAL A 20 -14.19 -17.57 36.44
C VAL A 20 -14.77 -17.74 35.03
N LEU A 21 -15.58 -18.78 34.77
CA LEU A 21 -16.32 -18.94 33.52
C LEU A 21 -17.28 -17.77 33.29
N TRP A 22 -18.04 -17.43 34.34
CA TRP A 22 -19.01 -16.35 34.28
C TRP A 22 -18.34 -14.99 34.11
N ILE A 23 -17.18 -14.78 34.71
CA ILE A 23 -16.39 -13.56 34.48
C ILE A 23 -15.98 -13.43 33.01
N LEU A 24 -15.47 -14.51 32.38
CA LEU A 24 -15.12 -14.49 30.96
C LEU A 24 -16.33 -14.21 30.06
N PHE A 25 -17.47 -14.85 30.32
CA PHE A 25 -18.70 -14.59 29.58
C PHE A 25 -19.20 -13.15 29.75
N VAL A 26 -19.14 -12.60 30.98
CA VAL A 26 -19.53 -11.21 31.25
C VAL A 26 -18.61 -10.25 30.49
N VAL A 27 -17.30 -10.45 30.54
CA VAL A 27 -16.34 -9.60 29.80
C VAL A 27 -16.59 -9.68 28.29
N ALA A 28 -16.76 -10.90 27.75
CA ALA A 28 -17.10 -11.10 26.34
C ALA A 28 -18.41 -10.40 25.96
N THR A 29 -19.43 -10.48 26.81
CA THR A 29 -20.75 -9.88 26.58
C THR A 29 -20.71 -8.36 26.67
N LEU A 30 -20.01 -7.79 27.66
CA LEU A 30 -19.80 -6.34 27.78
C LEU A 30 -19.09 -5.78 26.54
N PHE A 31 -18.13 -6.52 26.01
CA PHE A 31 -17.44 -6.14 24.79
C PHE A 31 -18.34 -6.17 23.56
N LEU A 32 -19.10 -7.27 23.36
CA LEU A 32 -20.09 -7.35 22.29
C LEU A 32 -21.13 -6.23 22.39
N ALA A 33 -21.57 -5.91 23.62
CA ALA A 33 -22.48 -4.81 23.90
C ALA A 33 -21.85 -3.43 23.64
N ALA A 34 -20.53 -3.28 23.76
CA ALA A 34 -19.81 -2.06 23.40
C ALA A 34 -19.65 -1.92 21.88
N ILE A 35 -19.55 -3.02 21.12
CA ILE A 35 -19.45 -2.95 19.65
C ILE A 35 -20.82 -2.81 18.98
N ALA A 36 -21.85 -3.47 19.50
CA ALA A 36 -23.18 -3.50 18.91
C ALA A 36 -23.78 -2.11 18.52
N PRO A 37 -23.53 -1.01 19.28
CA PRO A 37 -24.04 0.31 18.96
C PRO A 37 -23.33 1.01 17.79
N PHE A 38 -22.18 0.51 17.34
CA PHE A 38 -21.52 1.06 16.15
C PHE A 38 -22.37 0.80 14.92
N GLY A 39 -22.42 1.73 13.98
CA GLY A 39 -22.43 1.31 12.60
C GLY A 39 -22.63 2.44 11.62
N ILE A 40 -23.18 2.11 10.46
CA ILE A 40 -23.07 2.96 9.28
C ILE A 40 -24.45 3.43 8.84
N ARG A 41 -24.57 4.71 8.48
CA ARG A 41 -25.76 5.29 7.86
C ARG A 41 -25.37 6.12 6.64
N ASP A 42 -26.06 5.86 5.54
CA ASP A 42 -25.96 6.68 4.33
C ASP A 42 -26.84 7.93 4.52
N VAL A 43 -26.21 9.11 4.47
CA VAL A 43 -26.88 10.41 4.63
C VAL A 43 -26.64 11.21 3.35
N LYS A 44 -27.65 11.96 2.89
CA LYS A 44 -27.46 12.84 1.73
C LYS A 44 -26.40 13.91 2.06
N PRO A 45 -25.42 14.15 1.17
CA PRO A 45 -24.39 15.16 1.42
C PRO A 45 -25.00 16.55 1.35
N THR A 46 -25.11 17.23 2.50
CA THR A 46 -25.63 18.60 2.62
C THR A 46 -24.54 19.64 2.96
N ARG A 47 -23.31 19.19 3.23
CA ARG A 47 -22.17 20.05 3.60
C ARG A 47 -20.90 19.62 2.86
N LEU A 48 -20.05 20.55 2.46
CA LEU A 48 -18.71 20.28 1.94
C LEU A 48 -17.75 20.06 3.11
N VAL A 49 -17.09 18.90 3.13
CA VAL A 49 -15.92 18.64 3.98
C VAL A 49 -14.64 18.85 3.20
N ARG A 50 -13.49 18.95 3.87
CA ARG A 50 -12.19 19.22 3.23
C ARG A 50 -11.86 18.27 2.07
N ASN A 51 -12.28 17.01 2.19
CA ASN A 51 -12.04 16.00 1.16
C ASN A 51 -12.98 16.11 -0.05
N SER A 52 -13.97 17.01 -0.03
CA SER A 52 -14.94 17.17 -1.13
C SER A 52 -14.29 17.87 -2.31
N VAL A 53 -13.29 18.71 -2.04
CA VAL A 53 -12.50 19.42 -3.05
C VAL A 53 -11.26 18.60 -3.37
N VAL A 54 -11.19 18.10 -4.61
CA VAL A 54 -10.05 17.31 -5.11
C VAL A 54 -8.90 18.23 -5.52
N LYS A 55 -9.21 19.41 -6.07
CA LYS A 55 -8.23 20.33 -6.65
C LYS A 55 -8.33 21.75 -6.07
N TRP A 56 -7.76 21.93 -4.89
CA TRP A 56 -7.81 23.22 -4.16
C TRP A 56 -7.23 24.40 -4.92
N ASN A 57 -6.09 24.22 -5.60
CA ASN A 57 -5.44 25.30 -6.34
C ASN A 57 -6.24 25.69 -7.60
N GLU A 58 -6.73 24.71 -8.36
CA GLU A 58 -7.55 24.99 -9.55
C GLU A 58 -8.89 25.65 -9.19
N LEU A 59 -9.51 25.24 -8.07
CA LEU A 59 -10.71 25.88 -7.53
C LEU A 59 -10.44 27.35 -7.19
N ALA A 60 -9.33 27.62 -6.49
CA ALA A 60 -8.94 28.96 -6.10
C ALA A 60 -8.64 29.84 -7.33
N LEU A 61 -7.94 29.31 -8.34
CA LEU A 61 -7.62 30.03 -9.58
C LEU A 61 -8.87 30.36 -10.39
N LYS A 62 -9.79 29.41 -10.57
CA LYS A 62 -11.07 29.66 -11.27
C LYS A 62 -11.93 30.72 -10.61
N LEU A 63 -11.92 30.77 -9.28
CA LEU A 63 -12.58 31.82 -8.51
C LEU A 63 -11.86 33.16 -8.68
N ALA A 64 -10.54 33.17 -8.55
CA ALA A 64 -9.71 34.38 -8.67
C ALA A 64 -9.75 35.01 -10.08
N ASP A 65 -9.98 34.22 -11.14
CA ASP A 65 -10.17 34.73 -12.52
C ASP A 65 -11.38 35.67 -12.66
N GLN A 66 -12.29 35.69 -11.68
CA GLN A 66 -13.42 36.62 -11.62
C GLN A 66 -13.06 37.97 -10.96
N ALA A 67 -11.86 38.11 -10.39
CA ALA A 67 -11.41 39.35 -9.79
C ALA A 67 -11.29 40.48 -10.85
N PRO A 68 -11.51 41.75 -10.48
CA PRO A 68 -11.31 42.87 -11.39
C PRO A 68 -9.86 42.92 -11.86
N LYS A 69 -9.62 42.85 -13.18
CA LYS A 69 -8.28 43.06 -13.73
C LYS A 69 -7.84 44.49 -13.42
N PRO A 70 -6.65 44.72 -12.84
CA PRO A 70 -6.15 46.08 -12.64
C PRO A 70 -5.97 46.78 -13.99
N PRO A 71 -6.15 48.11 -14.06
CA PRO A 71 -5.88 48.87 -15.28
C PRO A 71 -4.41 48.67 -15.70
N PRO A 72 -4.12 48.59 -17.01
CA PRO A 72 -2.75 48.48 -17.49
C PRO A 72 -1.94 49.68 -16.99
N ALA A 73 -0.78 49.40 -16.37
CA ALA A 73 0.13 50.43 -15.91
C ALA A 73 0.53 51.33 -17.08
N SER A 74 0.08 52.59 -17.05
CA SER A 74 0.46 53.62 -17.99
C SER A 74 1.98 53.85 -17.92
N SER A 75 2.58 53.86 -19.10
CA SER A 75 3.98 54.12 -19.43
C SER A 75 4.57 55.34 -18.72
N GLU A 76 5.77 55.13 -18.17
CA GLU A 76 6.92 56.04 -17.98
C GLU A 76 6.74 57.44 -17.35
N PRO A 77 7.52 57.79 -16.31
CA PRO A 77 7.67 59.16 -15.84
C PRO A 77 8.78 59.89 -16.62
N THR A 78 8.41 60.90 -17.40
CA THR A 78 9.35 61.90 -17.95
C THR A 78 9.73 62.94 -16.89
N THR A 79 11.03 63.27 -16.85
CA THR A 79 11.76 64.22 -15.99
C THR A 79 11.25 65.67 -16.07
N PRO A 80 11.44 66.52 -15.03
CA PRO A 80 10.89 67.87 -14.96
C PRO A 80 11.86 68.96 -15.46
N GLY A 81 11.33 70.00 -16.12
CA GLY A 81 12.08 71.19 -16.52
C GLY A 81 11.18 72.43 -16.72
N ASP A 82 11.47 73.46 -15.91
CA ASP A 82 11.30 74.92 -16.05
C ASP A 82 9.94 75.61 -16.35
N SER A 83 9.49 76.33 -15.30
CA SER A 83 8.76 77.63 -15.17
C SER A 83 8.66 78.61 -16.37
N PRO A 84 7.86 79.71 -16.34
CA PRO A 84 7.12 80.34 -15.21
C PRO A 84 5.66 80.84 -15.49
N ASN A 85 4.93 81.17 -14.41
CA ASN A 85 3.67 81.95 -14.31
C ASN A 85 3.97 83.50 -14.43
N PRO A 86 3.06 84.54 -14.38
CA PRO A 86 1.64 84.66 -13.93
C PRO A 86 0.80 85.76 -14.73
N PRO A 87 -0.11 86.64 -14.18
CA PRO A 87 -1.49 86.57 -13.59
C PRO A 87 -2.48 87.64 -14.24
N PRO A 88 -3.49 88.35 -13.62
CA PRO A 88 -4.46 88.16 -12.51
C PRO A 88 -5.98 88.57 -12.76
N ALA A 89 -6.92 88.04 -11.93
CA ALA A 89 -8.09 88.69 -11.26
C ALA A 89 -9.39 89.17 -12.04
N PRO A 90 -10.47 89.72 -11.40
CA PRO A 90 -11.61 89.01 -10.76
C PRO A 90 -13.06 89.60 -10.96
N SER A 91 -14.11 88.84 -10.55
CA SER A 91 -15.48 89.23 -10.05
C SER A 91 -16.50 89.94 -11.00
N PRO A 92 -17.86 90.02 -10.73
CA PRO A 92 -18.67 89.66 -9.54
C PRO A 92 -20.04 88.90 -9.75
N GLU A 93 -20.66 88.52 -8.60
CA GLU A 93 -22.08 88.23 -8.19
C GLU A 93 -23.30 88.82 -8.98
N PRO A 94 -24.61 88.54 -8.65
CA PRO A 94 -25.26 87.52 -7.77
C PRO A 94 -26.60 86.87 -8.27
N ALA A 95 -27.00 85.74 -7.62
CA ALA A 95 -28.36 85.23 -7.22
C ALA A 95 -29.54 85.05 -8.24
N PRO A 96 -30.62 84.28 -7.92
CA PRO A 96 -30.83 83.19 -6.96
C PRO A 96 -31.42 81.90 -7.59
N ALA A 97 -31.66 80.91 -6.72
CA ALA A 97 -31.96 79.51 -6.98
C ALA A 97 -33.46 79.14 -7.15
N GLN A 98 -33.63 77.90 -7.62
CA GLN A 98 -34.75 76.93 -7.46
C GLN A 98 -35.79 76.81 -8.59
N PRO A 99 -36.36 75.61 -8.80
CA PRO A 99 -35.74 74.28 -8.70
C PRO A 99 -36.02 73.34 -9.88
N GLU A 100 -35.01 72.50 -10.14
CA GLU A 100 -35.01 71.11 -10.62
C GLU A 100 -36.18 70.58 -11.47
N ALA A 101 -35.92 70.50 -12.78
CA ALA A 101 -36.48 69.48 -13.67
C ALA A 101 -35.31 68.71 -14.31
N THR A 102 -35.08 67.49 -13.83
CA THR A 102 -34.00 66.58 -14.25
C THR A 102 -34.38 65.90 -15.57
N ALA A 103 -33.63 66.20 -16.63
CA ALA A 103 -33.68 65.46 -17.89
C ALA A 103 -32.26 65.12 -18.37
N THR A 104 -32.03 63.81 -18.51
CA THR A 104 -31.19 63.16 -19.52
C THR A 104 -29.69 63.52 -19.62
N GLY A 105 -28.87 62.60 -19.11
CA GLY A 105 -27.48 62.40 -19.53
C GLY A 105 -27.08 60.94 -19.32
N ALA A 106 -27.07 60.17 -20.40
CA ALA A 106 -26.63 58.77 -20.39
C ALA A 106 -25.11 58.65 -20.12
N PRO A 107 -24.64 57.66 -19.35
CA PRO A 107 -23.29 57.13 -19.49
C PRO A 107 -23.30 55.86 -20.35
N LYS A 108 -22.24 55.76 -21.15
CA LYS A 108 -21.94 54.74 -22.14
C LYS A 108 -21.83 53.34 -21.53
N GLY A 109 -22.22 52.35 -22.33
CA GLY A 109 -22.27 50.95 -21.95
C GLY A 109 -20.92 50.39 -21.51
N GLY A 110 -20.90 49.82 -20.30
CA GLY A 110 -20.07 48.69 -19.98
C GLY A 110 -20.84 47.43 -20.35
N GLU A 111 -20.24 46.58 -21.18
CA GLU A 111 -20.77 45.26 -21.51
C GLU A 111 -21.09 44.49 -20.22
N SER A 112 -22.36 44.18 -19.97
CA SER A 112 -22.73 43.28 -18.88
C SER A 112 -22.23 41.89 -19.24
N LYS A 113 -21.07 41.51 -18.70
CA LYS A 113 -20.58 40.12 -18.70
C LYS A 113 -21.76 39.23 -18.27
N ALA A 114 -22.12 38.25 -19.11
CA ALA A 114 -23.18 37.30 -18.78
C ALA A 114 -22.96 36.73 -17.37
N GLU A 115 -24.01 36.68 -16.54
CA GLU A 115 -23.93 36.20 -15.17
C GLU A 115 -23.56 34.70 -15.19
N THR A 116 -22.28 34.38 -14.98
CA THR A 116 -21.80 32.99 -14.96
C THR A 116 -21.94 32.39 -13.57
N ALA A 117 -22.19 31.09 -13.47
CA ALA A 117 -22.24 30.35 -12.21
C ALA A 117 -21.03 30.63 -11.29
N VAL A 118 -19.82 30.66 -11.86
CA VAL A 118 -18.57 30.93 -11.12
C VAL A 118 -18.52 32.37 -10.62
N GLY A 119 -18.92 33.35 -11.45
CA GLY A 119 -19.01 34.76 -11.05
C GLY A 119 -20.05 35.00 -9.95
N ARG A 120 -21.14 34.25 -9.96
CA ARG A 120 -22.17 34.30 -8.90
C ARG A 120 -21.62 33.81 -7.56
N VAL A 121 -20.89 32.69 -7.55
CA VAL A 121 -20.23 32.16 -6.34
C VAL A 121 -19.21 33.17 -5.81
N TRP A 122 -18.37 33.72 -6.69
CA TRP A 122 -17.37 34.74 -6.32
C TRP A 122 -17.98 35.95 -5.61
N ASN A 123 -19.08 36.50 -6.14
CA ASN A 123 -19.73 37.69 -5.60
C ASN A 123 -20.37 37.49 -4.21
N GLN A 124 -20.57 36.24 -3.77
CA GLN A 124 -21.09 35.94 -2.43
C GLN A 124 -20.00 35.62 -1.40
N LEU A 125 -18.73 35.54 -1.82
CA LEU A 125 -17.59 35.38 -0.90
C LEU A 125 -17.24 36.71 -0.21
N SER A 126 -16.60 36.63 0.95
CA SER A 126 -16.18 37.81 1.69
C SER A 126 -15.08 38.60 0.95
N PRO A 127 -15.03 39.94 1.09
CA PRO A 127 -13.99 40.77 0.44
C PRO A 127 -12.56 40.37 0.83
N ASP A 128 -12.36 39.87 2.04
CA ASP A 128 -11.05 39.44 2.54
C ASP A 128 -10.61 38.13 1.88
N LEU A 129 -11.54 37.18 1.69
CA LEU A 129 -11.26 35.93 0.97
C LEU A 129 -11.01 36.18 -0.52
N GLN A 130 -11.77 37.10 -1.15
CA GLN A 130 -11.54 37.51 -2.53
C GLN A 130 -10.12 38.07 -2.74
N LYS A 131 -9.64 38.91 -1.81
CA LYS A 131 -8.26 39.42 -1.85
C LYS A 131 -7.24 38.30 -1.70
N ALA A 132 -7.43 37.40 -0.73
CA ALA A 132 -6.52 36.29 -0.49
C ALA A 132 -6.43 35.31 -1.68
N LEU A 133 -7.56 35.04 -2.35
CA LEU A 133 -7.59 34.20 -3.56
C LEU A 133 -6.94 34.91 -4.77
N ALA A 134 -7.15 36.22 -4.91
CA ALA A 134 -6.51 37.03 -5.94
C ALA A 134 -4.99 37.09 -5.77
N GLU A 135 -4.47 37.14 -4.55
CA GLU A 135 -3.02 37.05 -4.28
C GLU A 135 -2.42 35.71 -4.69
N VAL A 136 -3.11 34.59 -4.41
CA VAL A 136 -2.69 33.24 -4.83
C VAL A 136 -2.61 33.11 -6.36
N SER A 137 -3.48 33.81 -7.11
CA SER A 137 -3.42 33.82 -8.58
C SER A 137 -2.20 34.55 -9.15
N ARG A 138 -1.58 35.46 -8.38
CA ARG A 138 -0.40 36.25 -8.83
C ARG A 138 0.90 35.44 -8.77
N GLU A 139 0.95 34.38 -7.97
CA GLU A 139 2.10 33.46 -7.88
C GLU A 139 1.72 32.04 -8.34
N PRO A 140 1.56 31.81 -9.66
CA PRO A 140 1.25 30.49 -10.20
C PRO A 140 2.40 29.51 -9.93
N GLY A 141 2.26 28.71 -8.86
CA GLY A 141 3.26 27.75 -8.40
C GLY A 141 3.28 27.55 -6.88
N GLY A 142 2.78 28.52 -6.11
CA GLY A 142 2.56 28.38 -4.67
C GLY A 142 1.29 27.57 -4.36
N GLY A 143 1.36 26.63 -3.42
CA GLY A 143 0.15 25.91 -2.96
C GLY A 143 -0.79 26.83 -2.18
N LEU A 144 -2.11 26.57 -2.24
CA LEU A 144 -3.11 27.32 -1.46
C LEU A 144 -2.78 27.23 0.05
N PRO A 145 -2.58 28.36 0.75
CA PRO A 145 -2.32 28.35 2.19
C PRO A 145 -3.44 27.66 2.95
N ARG A 146 -3.08 26.87 3.98
CA ARG A 146 -4.05 26.07 4.74
C ARG A 146 -5.17 26.90 5.36
N GLN A 147 -4.84 28.09 5.86
CA GLN A 147 -5.82 29.02 6.43
C GLN A 147 -6.81 29.50 5.38
N THR A 148 -6.34 29.89 4.19
CA THR A 148 -7.21 30.30 3.06
C THR A 148 -8.13 29.18 2.61
N ALA A 149 -7.64 27.94 2.56
CA ALA A 149 -8.46 26.76 2.23
C ALA A 149 -9.55 26.49 3.29
N GLU A 150 -9.22 26.60 4.58
CA GLU A 150 -10.17 26.42 5.68
C GLU A 150 -11.24 27.53 5.71
N THR A 151 -10.87 28.77 5.42
CA THR A 151 -11.81 29.90 5.28
C THR A 151 -12.72 29.74 4.07
N LEU A 152 -12.17 29.36 2.91
CA LEU A 152 -12.95 29.08 1.70
C LEU A 152 -13.98 27.96 1.94
N LEU A 153 -13.58 26.85 2.57
CA LEU A 153 -14.50 25.76 2.91
C LEU A 153 -15.63 26.22 3.84
N ARG A 154 -15.32 27.08 4.80
CA ARG A 154 -16.31 27.62 5.75
C ARG A 154 -17.33 28.49 5.03
N GLU A 155 -16.87 29.42 4.19
CA GLU A 155 -17.76 30.31 3.43
C GLU A 155 -18.62 29.54 2.42
N LEU A 156 -18.04 28.60 1.66
CA LEU A 156 -18.82 27.76 0.74
C LEU A 156 -19.92 26.98 1.48
N ASN A 157 -19.65 26.51 2.71
CA ASN A 157 -20.66 25.82 3.52
C ASN A 157 -21.77 26.72 4.06
N GLU A 158 -21.49 28.01 4.29
CA GLU A 158 -22.54 28.98 4.63
C GLU A 158 -23.36 29.33 3.38
N LEU A 159 -22.74 29.41 2.20
CA LEU A 159 -23.46 29.58 0.92
C LEU A 159 -24.41 28.42 0.63
N LEU A 160 -24.10 27.20 1.06
CA LEU A 160 -25.04 26.08 0.91
C LEU A 160 -26.36 26.33 1.63
N LYS A 161 -26.37 27.08 2.73
CA LYS A 161 -27.59 27.38 3.50
C LYS A 161 -28.36 28.59 2.96
N SER A 162 -27.81 29.33 1.99
CA SER A 162 -28.42 30.57 1.50
C SER A 162 -29.41 30.32 0.36
N SER A 163 -30.56 31.01 0.37
CA SER A 163 -31.55 30.93 -0.70
C SER A 163 -31.20 31.81 -1.92
N SER A 164 -30.16 32.64 -1.81
CA SER A 164 -29.76 33.64 -2.81
C SER A 164 -28.77 33.14 -3.86
N LEU A 165 -28.29 31.90 -3.74
CA LEU A 165 -27.27 31.33 -4.63
C LEU A 165 -27.80 31.10 -6.06
N TYR A 166 -29.02 30.58 -6.19
CA TYR A 166 -29.61 30.20 -7.47
C TYR A 166 -30.27 31.37 -8.22
N THR A 167 -29.88 31.53 -9.48
CA THR A 167 -30.56 32.39 -10.45
C THR A 167 -30.65 31.63 -11.78
N ALA A 168 -31.80 31.68 -12.46
CA ALA A 168 -32.01 31.02 -13.75
C ALA A 168 -31.04 31.49 -14.86
N ALA A 169 -30.50 32.72 -14.73
CA ALA A 169 -29.49 33.26 -15.63
C ALA A 169 -28.11 32.60 -15.45
N ALA A 170 -27.75 32.25 -14.21
CA ALA A 170 -26.43 31.69 -13.86
C ALA A 170 -26.36 30.16 -14.03
N TRP A 171 -27.48 29.46 -13.84
CA TRP A 171 -27.61 28.02 -14.05
C TRP A 171 -28.75 27.70 -15.04
N PRO A 172 -28.44 27.46 -16.33
CA PRO A 172 -29.44 27.01 -17.30
C PRO A 172 -29.89 25.57 -16.99
N ASP A 173 -31.10 25.20 -17.45
CA ASP A 173 -31.70 23.88 -17.19
C ASP A 173 -30.83 22.69 -17.63
N SER A 174 -30.01 22.87 -18.67
CA SER A 174 -29.07 21.84 -19.16
C SER A 174 -27.92 21.55 -18.19
N ALA A 175 -27.61 22.48 -17.27
CA ALA A 175 -26.57 22.31 -16.26
C ALA A 175 -27.08 21.59 -14.99
N LEU A 176 -28.42 21.45 -14.84
CA LEU A 176 -29.04 20.85 -13.67
C LEU A 176 -29.28 19.34 -13.86
N GLY A 177 -28.71 18.55 -12.95
CA GLY A 177 -29.01 17.12 -12.83
C GLY A 177 -30.49 16.84 -12.50
N THR A 178 -30.90 15.59 -12.60
CA THR A 178 -32.29 15.16 -12.32
C THR A 178 -32.72 15.48 -10.88
N GLU A 179 -31.89 15.19 -9.89
CA GLU A 179 -32.16 15.49 -8.47
C GLU A 179 -32.30 17.01 -8.21
N ALA A 180 -31.47 17.83 -8.87
CA ALA A 180 -31.53 19.29 -8.71
C ALA A 180 -32.83 19.87 -9.31
N ARG A 181 -33.31 19.31 -10.43
CA ARG A 181 -34.59 19.70 -11.05
C ARG A 181 -35.77 19.34 -10.15
N GLU A 182 -35.79 18.12 -9.59
CA GLU A 182 -36.84 17.70 -8.65
C GLU A 182 -36.91 18.60 -7.39
N LEU A 183 -35.75 18.96 -6.82
CA LEU A 183 -35.69 19.84 -5.65
C LEU A 183 -36.15 21.26 -5.98
N ARG A 184 -35.79 21.79 -7.15
CA ARG A 184 -36.27 23.09 -7.61
C ARG A 184 -37.78 23.09 -7.84
N ASP A 185 -38.32 22.04 -8.46
CA ASP A 185 -39.73 21.93 -8.82
C ASP A 185 -40.63 21.80 -7.56
N ARG A 186 -40.08 21.34 -6.43
CA ARG A 186 -40.71 21.38 -5.09
C ARG A 186 -40.81 22.78 -4.47
N GLY A 187 -40.15 23.78 -5.06
CA GLY A 187 -40.17 25.19 -4.65
C GLY A 187 -39.11 25.55 -3.61
N LEU A 188 -38.06 26.27 -4.03
CA LEU A 188 -36.87 26.61 -3.23
C LEU A 188 -37.18 27.39 -1.93
N GLY A 189 -38.26 28.16 -1.90
CA GLY A 189 -38.68 28.91 -0.70
C GLY A 189 -39.35 28.06 0.38
N ASN A 190 -39.81 26.85 0.05
CA ASN A 190 -40.49 25.93 0.96
C ASN A 190 -39.65 24.70 1.32
N LEU A 191 -38.41 24.61 0.83
CA LEU A 191 -37.53 23.49 1.13
C LEU A 191 -37.00 23.60 2.58
N PRO A 192 -36.93 22.48 3.32
CA PRO A 192 -36.21 22.44 4.58
C PRO A 192 -34.72 22.75 4.33
N THR A 193 -34.03 23.31 5.34
CA THR A 193 -32.64 23.77 5.23
C THR A 193 -31.68 22.71 4.70
N GLU A 194 -31.92 21.43 5.00
CA GLU A 194 -31.13 20.31 4.49
C GLU A 194 -31.33 20.05 2.99
N ASP A 195 -32.58 20.13 2.50
CA ASP A 195 -32.90 19.98 1.07
C ASP A 195 -32.38 21.18 0.26
N LEU A 196 -32.45 22.40 0.82
CA LEU A 196 -31.86 23.59 0.24
C LEU A 196 -30.33 23.46 0.13
N ALA A 197 -29.69 22.98 1.20
CA ALA A 197 -28.25 22.75 1.21
C ALA A 197 -27.81 21.67 0.23
N ARG A 198 -28.61 20.61 0.06
CA ARG A 198 -28.41 19.60 -0.99
C ARG A 198 -28.52 20.22 -2.38
N PHE A 199 -29.55 21.02 -2.63
CA PHE A 199 -29.75 21.70 -3.92
C PHE A 199 -28.57 22.63 -4.25
N ASN A 200 -28.18 23.50 -3.33
CA ASN A 200 -27.05 24.41 -3.52
C ASN A 200 -25.72 23.68 -3.71
N ARG A 201 -25.55 22.50 -3.10
CA ARG A 201 -24.37 21.66 -3.31
C ARG A 201 -24.33 21.12 -4.74
N LEU A 202 -25.46 20.67 -5.28
CA LEU A 202 -25.56 20.23 -6.68
C LEU A 202 -25.23 21.38 -7.65
N LEU A 203 -25.62 22.62 -7.32
CA LEU A 203 -25.22 23.81 -8.08
C LEU A 203 -23.70 24.02 -8.06
N LEU A 204 -23.05 23.92 -6.90
CA LEU A 204 -21.59 24.04 -6.81
C LEU A 204 -20.87 22.92 -7.56
N GLU A 205 -21.34 21.67 -7.47
CA GLU A 205 -20.78 20.53 -8.22
C GLU A 205 -20.92 20.73 -9.74
N SER A 206 -22.03 21.32 -10.21
CA SER A 206 -22.20 21.66 -11.63
C SER A 206 -21.30 22.82 -12.10
N ALA A 207 -21.00 23.78 -11.21
CA ALA A 207 -20.13 24.91 -11.52
C ALA A 207 -18.64 24.53 -11.54
N PHE A 208 -18.25 23.52 -10.76
CA PHE A 208 -16.86 23.08 -10.59
C PHE A 208 -16.71 21.54 -10.76
N PRO A 209 -17.02 20.98 -11.93
CA PRO A 209 -17.10 19.52 -12.11
C PRO A 209 -15.77 18.78 -11.96
N GLN A 210 -14.63 19.46 -12.16
CA GLN A 210 -13.30 18.85 -12.01
C GLN A 210 -12.73 19.00 -10.60
N GLU A 211 -13.12 20.06 -9.88
CA GLU A 211 -12.63 20.38 -8.54
C GLU A 211 -13.52 19.78 -7.45
N LEU A 212 -14.83 19.73 -7.70
CA LEU A 212 -15.89 19.15 -6.87
C LEU A 212 -16.58 18.04 -7.69
N PRO A 213 -15.92 16.90 -7.94
CA PRO A 213 -16.52 15.83 -8.72
C PRO A 213 -17.80 15.31 -8.04
N HIS A 214 -18.80 15.00 -8.86
CA HIS A 214 -20.10 14.46 -8.44
C HIS A 214 -19.95 13.00 -7.98
N ASN A 215 -19.28 12.77 -6.84
CA ASN A 215 -18.71 11.46 -6.53
C ASN A 215 -19.57 10.54 -5.64
N SER A 216 -20.74 10.96 -5.15
CA SER A 216 -21.72 10.03 -4.56
C SER A 216 -23.02 10.74 -4.17
N ALA A 217 -24.15 10.09 -4.45
CA ALA A 217 -25.48 10.54 -3.99
C ALA A 217 -25.64 10.48 -2.45
N THR A 218 -24.75 9.77 -1.77
CA THR A 218 -24.79 9.49 -0.33
C THR A 218 -23.39 9.59 0.30
N ASP A 219 -23.32 10.26 1.45
CA ASP A 219 -22.15 10.36 2.33
C ASP A 219 -22.31 9.33 3.47
N THR A 220 -21.27 8.58 3.77
CA THR A 220 -21.33 7.48 4.75
C THR A 220 -20.89 7.99 6.11
N ARG A 221 -21.80 8.02 7.09
CA ARG A 221 -21.48 8.43 8.47
C ARG A 221 -21.36 7.22 9.39
N VAL A 222 -20.32 7.23 10.22
CA VAL A 222 -20.17 6.28 11.32
C VAL A 222 -20.95 6.82 12.51
N GLU A 223 -21.78 5.99 13.10
CA GLU A 223 -22.56 6.27 14.29
C GLU A 223 -22.12 5.35 15.43
N TYR A 224 -22.16 5.87 16.66
CA TYR A 224 -22.02 5.08 17.88
C TYR A 224 -23.17 5.45 18.80
N PHE A 225 -24.04 4.49 19.12
CA PHE A 225 -25.23 4.73 19.95
C PHE A 225 -26.16 5.82 19.37
N GLY A 226 -26.26 5.88 18.03
CA GLY A 226 -27.03 6.90 17.31
C GLY A 226 -26.38 8.29 17.26
N TRP A 227 -25.20 8.48 17.87
CA TRP A 227 -24.42 9.71 17.73
C TRP A 227 -23.49 9.59 16.53
N THR A 228 -23.52 10.57 15.63
CA THR A 228 -22.61 10.63 14.48
C THR A 228 -21.19 10.94 14.96
N LEU A 229 -20.27 10.02 14.72
CA LEU A 229 -18.87 10.13 15.12
C LEU A 229 -18.09 10.88 14.04
N GLY A 230 -17.71 12.12 14.34
CA GLY A 230 -16.87 12.95 13.47
C GLY A 230 -17.60 13.59 12.28
N GLU A 231 -16.82 14.22 11.39
CA GLU A 231 -17.30 14.74 10.11
C GLU A 231 -17.37 13.59 9.09
N GLY A 232 -18.46 13.50 8.32
CA GLY A 232 -18.73 12.39 7.40
C GLY A 232 -17.55 11.97 6.53
N LEU A 233 -17.34 10.66 6.41
CA LEU A 233 -16.31 10.10 5.54
C LEU A 233 -16.89 10.05 4.12
N LEU A 234 -16.31 10.81 3.20
CA LEU A 234 -16.65 10.77 1.75
C LEU A 234 -16.36 9.42 1.05
N LEU A 235 -16.07 8.38 1.82
CA LEU A 235 -15.87 7.04 1.31
C LEU A 235 -17.25 6.44 1.06
N SER A 236 -17.48 5.97 -0.17
CA SER A 236 -18.64 5.14 -0.48
C SER A 236 -18.69 3.94 0.45
N ARG A 237 -19.90 3.44 0.79
CA ARG A 237 -20.10 2.17 1.49
C ARG A 237 -19.25 1.04 0.88
N THR A 238 -19.12 0.99 -0.45
CA THR A 238 -18.27 -0.02 -1.14
C THR A 238 -16.77 0.14 -0.85
N GLN A 239 -16.28 1.34 -0.61
CA GLN A 239 -14.88 1.61 -0.24
C GLN A 239 -14.63 1.41 1.25
N LEU A 240 -15.66 1.55 2.09
CA LEU A 240 -15.55 1.38 3.54
C LEU A 240 -15.66 -0.09 3.97
N MET A 241 -16.32 -0.94 3.18
CA MET A 241 -16.44 -2.39 3.43
C MET A 241 -15.09 -3.10 3.59
N PRO A 242 -14.08 -2.92 2.71
CA PRO A 242 -12.75 -3.52 2.90
C PRO A 242 -12.09 -3.04 4.20
N VAL A 243 -12.16 -1.75 4.51
CA VAL A 243 -11.58 -1.17 5.73
C VAL A 243 -12.25 -1.77 6.97
N LEU A 244 -13.58 -1.86 6.96
CA LEU A 244 -14.34 -2.44 8.05
C LEU A 244 -13.99 -3.93 8.26
N ARG A 245 -13.80 -4.70 7.17
CA ARG A 245 -13.33 -6.10 7.26
C ARG A 245 -11.94 -6.18 7.93
N VAL A 246 -11.01 -5.30 7.56
CA VAL A 246 -9.67 -5.24 8.17
C VAL A 246 -9.76 -4.86 9.65
N VAL A 247 -10.57 -3.86 10.00
CA VAL A 247 -10.74 -3.42 11.40
C VAL A 247 -11.39 -4.52 12.25
N ILE A 248 -12.46 -5.15 11.76
CA ILE A 248 -13.10 -6.29 12.45
C ILE A 248 -12.08 -7.41 12.65
N ASN A 249 -11.29 -7.74 11.62
CA ASN A 249 -10.25 -8.75 11.73
C ASN A 249 -9.19 -8.39 12.78
N GLN A 250 -8.73 -7.14 12.80
CA GLN A 250 -7.74 -6.68 13.77
C GLN A 250 -8.29 -6.69 15.20
N ILE A 251 -9.54 -6.30 15.40
CA ILE A 251 -10.23 -6.39 16.68
C ILE A 251 -10.33 -7.85 17.13
N VAL A 252 -10.76 -8.75 16.25
CA VAL A 252 -10.85 -10.19 16.54
C VAL A 252 -9.48 -10.74 16.89
N ASN A 253 -8.44 -10.48 16.09
CA ASN A 253 -7.09 -10.99 16.35
C ASN A 253 -6.49 -10.42 17.64
N PHE A 254 -6.71 -9.14 17.96
CA PHE A 254 -6.20 -8.55 19.20
C PHE A 254 -6.94 -9.08 20.44
N MET A 255 -8.27 -9.16 20.38
CA MET A 255 -9.11 -9.63 21.49
C MET A 255 -9.03 -11.12 21.70
N VAL A 256 -9.20 -11.91 20.64
CA VAL A 256 -9.14 -13.37 20.72
C VAL A 256 -7.68 -13.80 20.90
N GLY A 257 -6.73 -13.19 20.20
CA GLY A 257 -5.30 -13.51 20.30
C GLY A 257 -4.67 -13.14 21.64
N ALA A 258 -4.21 -11.89 21.76
CA ALA A 258 -3.43 -11.46 22.92
C ALA A 258 -4.26 -11.46 24.22
N LEU A 259 -5.35 -10.68 24.27
CA LEU A 259 -6.11 -10.49 25.52
C LEU A 259 -6.83 -11.77 25.95
N GLY A 260 -7.48 -12.45 25.00
CA GLY A 260 -8.22 -13.69 25.20
C GLY A 260 -7.32 -14.85 25.59
N GLY A 261 -6.14 -14.97 24.98
CA GLY A 261 -5.13 -15.95 25.36
C GLY A 261 -4.65 -15.79 26.80
N PHE A 262 -4.33 -14.56 27.24
CA PHE A 262 -3.92 -14.29 28.62
C PHE A 262 -5.02 -14.56 29.63
N ALA A 263 -6.24 -14.09 29.35
CA ALA A 263 -7.38 -14.35 30.20
C ALA A 263 -7.61 -15.87 30.31
N ALA A 264 -7.59 -16.59 29.19
CA ALA A 264 -7.73 -18.04 29.16
C ALA A 264 -6.69 -18.76 30.03
N ILE A 265 -5.41 -18.38 29.97
CA ILE A 265 -4.35 -18.96 30.79
C ILE A 265 -4.59 -18.67 32.28
N LEU A 266 -4.95 -17.42 32.62
CA LEU A 266 -5.24 -17.02 34.00
C LEU A 266 -6.36 -17.89 34.62
N VAL A 267 -7.40 -18.17 33.84
CA VAL A 267 -8.55 -18.97 34.27
C VAL A 267 -8.21 -20.46 34.39
N THR A 268 -7.41 -20.98 33.45
CA THR A 268 -7.19 -22.44 33.32
C THR A 268 -5.96 -22.93 34.07
N ALA A 269 -5.06 -22.05 34.50
CA ALA A 269 -3.85 -22.41 35.24
C ALA A 269 -4.16 -23.17 36.54
N SER A 270 -5.21 -22.75 37.27
CA SER A 270 -5.62 -23.37 38.53
C SER A 270 -6.15 -24.79 38.36
N MET A 271 -6.76 -25.11 37.20
CA MET A 271 -7.35 -26.43 36.95
C MET A 271 -6.31 -27.56 37.00
N ILE A 272 -5.09 -27.28 36.54
CA ILE A 272 -4.02 -28.27 36.54
C ILE A 272 -3.33 -28.30 37.90
N THR A 273 -2.94 -27.14 38.44
CA THR A 273 -2.19 -27.09 39.71
C THR A 273 -2.96 -27.68 40.89
N GLN A 274 -4.25 -27.38 41.03
CA GLN A 274 -5.09 -27.94 42.10
C GLN A 274 -5.24 -29.47 42.02
N THR A 275 -5.14 -30.04 40.81
CA THR A 275 -5.20 -31.50 40.62
C THR A 275 -3.92 -32.20 41.10
N PHE A 276 -2.79 -31.49 41.17
CA PHE A 276 -1.48 -32.02 41.60
C PHE A 276 -1.03 -31.49 42.98
N GLU A 277 -1.91 -30.78 43.69
CA GLU A 277 -1.69 -30.43 45.10
C GLU A 277 -1.76 -31.69 45.99
N PRO A 278 -0.93 -31.78 47.05
CA PRO A 278 -0.95 -32.93 47.98
C PRO A 278 -2.35 -33.16 48.56
N GLY A 279 -2.85 -34.40 48.54
CA GLY A 279 -4.15 -34.80 49.08
C GLY A 279 -5.32 -34.85 48.07
N SER A 280 -5.32 -34.04 47.00
CA SER A 280 -6.37 -34.13 45.95
C SER A 280 -6.11 -35.28 44.97
N ILE A 281 -4.83 -35.51 44.65
CA ILE A 281 -4.40 -36.57 43.74
C ILE A 281 -4.60 -37.97 44.36
N ASP A 282 -4.42 -38.10 45.68
CA ASP A 282 -4.57 -39.37 46.41
C ASP A 282 -6.03 -39.86 46.43
N LEU A 283 -6.99 -38.93 46.52
CA LEU A 283 -8.41 -39.22 46.42
C LEU A 283 -8.80 -39.75 45.03
N LEU A 284 -8.19 -39.21 43.97
CA LEU A 284 -8.45 -39.62 42.59
C LEU A 284 -7.74 -40.94 42.21
N LEU A 285 -6.60 -41.23 42.83
CA LEU A 285 -5.81 -42.46 42.62
C LEU A 285 -6.32 -43.68 43.40
N SER A 286 -7.35 -43.53 44.24
CA SER A 286 -8.06 -44.67 44.86
C SER A 286 -8.72 -45.62 43.83
N LYS A 287 -8.85 -45.18 42.57
CA LYS A 287 -9.29 -45.98 41.42
C LYS A 287 -8.09 -46.26 40.49
N PRO A 288 -8.03 -47.42 39.80
CA PRO A 288 -6.93 -47.76 38.91
C PRO A 288 -6.98 -46.92 37.62
N VAL A 289 -6.53 -45.67 37.70
CA VAL A 289 -6.50 -44.70 36.61
C VAL A 289 -5.05 -44.24 36.42
N SER A 290 -4.53 -44.28 35.19
CA SER A 290 -3.16 -43.84 34.92
C SER A 290 -3.01 -42.32 35.11
N ARG A 291 -1.98 -41.91 35.87
CA ARG A 291 -1.65 -40.50 36.19
C ARG A 291 -1.55 -39.62 34.94
N THR A 292 -0.90 -40.13 33.89
CA THR A 292 -0.78 -39.49 32.59
C THR A 292 -2.13 -39.22 31.93
N LEU A 293 -3.09 -40.13 32.08
CA LEU A 293 -4.40 -39.99 31.45
C LEU A 293 -5.31 -39.05 32.27
N VAL A 294 -5.14 -38.99 33.60
CA VAL A 294 -5.77 -37.94 34.43
C VAL A 294 -5.30 -36.55 33.97
N PHE A 295 -3.98 -36.37 33.79
CA PHE A 295 -3.40 -35.14 33.25
C PHE A 295 -3.99 -34.77 31.88
N LEU A 296 -3.95 -35.70 30.92
CA LEU A 296 -4.46 -35.47 29.56
C LEU A 296 -5.96 -35.15 29.54
N THR A 297 -6.75 -35.78 30.42
CA THR A 297 -8.20 -35.52 30.52
C THR A 297 -8.46 -34.12 31.08
N LYS A 298 -7.71 -33.69 32.11
CA LYS A 298 -7.81 -32.32 32.65
C LYS A 298 -7.33 -31.28 31.64
N PHE A 299 -6.24 -31.56 30.92
CA PHE A 299 -5.75 -30.72 29.83
C PHE A 299 -6.82 -30.54 28.75
N ALA A 300 -7.42 -31.64 28.27
CA ALA A 300 -8.51 -31.61 27.29
C ALA A 300 -9.74 -30.87 27.82
N GLY A 301 -10.07 -30.99 29.11
CA GLY A 301 -11.12 -30.23 29.78
C GLY A 301 -10.90 -28.71 29.69
N GLY A 302 -9.67 -28.25 29.94
CA GLY A 302 -9.30 -26.84 29.77
C GLY A 302 -9.42 -26.37 28.31
N CYS A 303 -9.07 -27.20 27.34
CA CYS A 303 -9.24 -26.89 25.92
C CYS A 303 -10.72 -26.76 25.52
N VAL A 304 -11.57 -27.71 25.92
CA VAL A 304 -13.02 -27.65 25.65
C VAL A 304 -13.64 -26.41 26.29
N PHE A 305 -13.24 -26.10 27.51
CA PHE A 305 -13.70 -24.93 28.24
C PHE A 305 -13.42 -23.61 27.49
N ILE A 306 -12.19 -23.42 27.01
CA ILE A 306 -11.81 -22.23 26.25
C ILE A 306 -12.42 -22.23 24.85
N GLY A 307 -12.56 -23.40 24.21
CA GLY A 307 -13.23 -23.54 22.92
C GLY A 307 -14.69 -23.06 22.95
N LEU A 308 -15.43 -23.34 24.02
CA LEU A 308 -16.81 -22.84 24.20
C LEU A 308 -16.89 -21.33 24.36
N ASN A 309 -15.98 -20.73 25.13
CA ASN A 309 -15.91 -19.27 25.29
C ASN A 309 -15.56 -18.59 23.97
N ALA A 310 -14.59 -19.14 23.23
CA ALA A 310 -14.22 -18.66 21.91
C ALA A 310 -15.39 -18.74 20.92
N ALA A 311 -16.11 -19.87 20.91
CA ALA A 311 -17.28 -20.05 20.06
C ALA A 311 -18.38 -19.03 20.36
N TYR A 312 -18.66 -18.76 21.65
CA TYR A 312 -19.62 -17.72 22.05
C TYR A 312 -19.21 -16.33 21.56
N PHE A 313 -17.95 -15.95 21.78
CA PHE A 313 -17.46 -14.64 21.37
C PHE A 313 -17.48 -14.47 19.84
N VAL A 314 -16.99 -15.47 19.11
CA VAL A 314 -16.97 -15.46 17.64
C VAL A 314 -18.38 -15.44 17.05
N ALA A 315 -19.31 -16.24 17.59
CA ALA A 315 -20.70 -16.23 17.15
C ALA A 315 -21.37 -14.88 17.45
N GLY A 316 -21.11 -14.28 18.61
CA GLY A 316 -21.58 -12.95 18.95
C GLY A 316 -21.07 -11.88 17.98
N MET A 317 -19.77 -11.91 17.65
CA MET A 317 -19.18 -11.01 16.66
C MET A 317 -19.78 -11.22 15.26
N TYR A 318 -20.02 -12.47 14.85
CA TYR A 318 -20.68 -12.80 13.59
C TYR A 318 -22.10 -12.22 13.50
N LEU A 319 -22.88 -12.33 14.58
CA LEU A 319 -24.23 -11.78 14.64
C LEU A 319 -24.23 -10.25 14.63
N VAL A 320 -23.35 -9.61 15.41
CA VAL A 320 -23.20 -8.14 15.41
C VAL A 320 -22.77 -7.65 14.03
N ALA A 321 -21.80 -8.30 13.39
CA ALA A 321 -21.35 -7.96 12.04
C ALA A 321 -22.45 -8.11 10.99
N GLY A 322 -23.16 -9.25 11.01
CA GLY A 322 -24.27 -9.55 10.11
C GLY A 322 -25.44 -8.58 10.27
N TRP A 323 -25.93 -8.38 11.49
CA TRP A 323 -27.09 -7.51 11.73
C TRP A 323 -26.81 -6.04 11.52
N ARG A 324 -25.60 -5.55 11.85
CA ARG A 324 -25.34 -4.11 11.88
C ARG A 324 -24.69 -3.56 10.62
N PHE A 325 -23.87 -4.39 9.97
CA PHE A 325 -23.10 -4.00 8.79
C PHE A 325 -23.50 -4.77 7.53
N ASP A 326 -24.43 -5.73 7.63
CA ASP A 326 -24.77 -6.66 6.55
C ASP A 326 -23.55 -7.49 6.08
N LEU A 327 -22.65 -7.77 7.04
CA LEU A 327 -21.41 -8.52 6.81
C LEU A 327 -21.52 -9.91 7.40
N TRP A 328 -22.12 -10.82 6.64
CA TRP A 328 -22.17 -12.24 6.96
C TRP A 328 -20.91 -12.92 6.43
N ILE A 329 -19.92 -13.15 7.31
CA ILE A 329 -18.63 -13.77 6.96
C ILE A 329 -18.53 -15.15 7.67
N PRO A 330 -19.03 -16.25 7.07
CA PRO A 330 -18.97 -17.58 7.69
C PRO A 330 -17.55 -18.05 7.99
N ARG A 331 -16.55 -17.51 7.27
CA ARG A 331 -15.13 -17.78 7.52
C ARG A 331 -14.69 -17.42 8.94
N LEU A 332 -15.38 -16.52 9.63
CA LEU A 332 -15.03 -16.13 11.00
C LEU A 332 -15.05 -17.33 11.97
N PHE A 333 -15.87 -18.36 11.73
CA PHE A 333 -15.90 -19.56 12.58
C PHE A 333 -14.61 -20.39 12.54
N TRP A 334 -13.83 -20.30 11.45
CA TRP A 334 -12.51 -20.94 11.38
C TRP A 334 -11.47 -20.27 12.29
N CYS A 335 -11.74 -19.08 12.82
CA CYS A 335 -10.90 -18.49 13.86
C CYS A 335 -10.99 -19.26 15.19
N ILE A 336 -12.08 -20.00 15.45
CA ILE A 336 -12.25 -20.81 16.67
C ILE A 336 -11.17 -21.89 16.79
N PRO A 337 -10.96 -22.80 15.81
CA PRO A 337 -9.91 -23.80 15.89
C PRO A 337 -8.51 -23.20 15.89
N VAL A 338 -8.28 -22.09 15.16
CA VAL A 338 -6.98 -21.38 15.17
C VAL A 338 -6.67 -20.83 16.57
N PHE A 339 -7.65 -20.17 17.20
CA PHE A 339 -7.51 -19.67 18.56
C PHE A 339 -7.32 -20.80 19.58
N LEU A 340 -8.12 -21.87 19.47
CA LEU A 340 -7.99 -23.02 20.36
C LEU A 340 -6.58 -23.63 20.25
N PHE A 341 -6.05 -23.73 19.03
CA PHE A 341 -4.70 -24.21 18.81
C PHE A 341 -3.64 -23.29 19.42
N MET A 342 -3.78 -21.98 19.26
CA MET A 342 -2.92 -20.99 19.91
C MET A 342 -2.96 -21.10 21.44
N PHE A 343 -4.16 -21.26 22.01
CA PHE A 343 -4.32 -21.52 23.45
C PHE A 343 -3.61 -22.82 23.87
N VAL A 344 -3.78 -23.91 23.12
CA VAL A 344 -3.14 -25.21 23.39
C VAL A 344 -1.61 -25.09 23.47
N VAL A 345 -1.00 -24.27 22.60
CA VAL A 345 0.45 -24.03 22.63
C VAL A 345 0.89 -23.42 23.96
N PHE A 346 0.27 -22.32 24.40
CA PHE A 346 0.63 -21.69 25.68
C PHE A 346 0.20 -22.54 26.89
N TYR A 347 -0.95 -23.19 26.80
CA TYR A 347 -1.47 -24.04 27.85
C TYR A 347 -0.59 -25.27 28.07
N SER A 348 0.06 -25.80 27.03
CA SER A 348 1.04 -26.89 27.19
C SER A 348 2.22 -26.47 28.08
N VAL A 349 2.75 -25.26 27.91
CA VAL A 349 3.84 -24.70 28.75
C VAL A 349 3.34 -24.41 30.16
N CYS A 350 2.16 -23.80 30.28
CA CYS A 350 1.52 -23.55 31.57
C CYS A 350 1.28 -24.84 32.36
N SER A 351 0.81 -25.89 31.68
CA SER A 351 0.55 -27.19 32.27
C SER A 351 1.82 -27.86 32.81
N LEU A 352 2.92 -27.82 32.03
CA LEU A 352 4.21 -28.32 32.46
C LEU A 352 4.72 -27.53 33.67
N ALA A 353 4.67 -26.20 33.60
CA ALA A 353 5.07 -25.31 34.70
C ALA A 353 4.25 -25.56 35.97
N GLY A 354 2.95 -25.77 35.84
CA GLY A 354 2.04 -26.07 36.95
C GLY A 354 2.34 -27.41 37.62
N VAL A 355 2.61 -28.45 36.82
CA VAL A 355 2.99 -29.77 37.34
C VAL A 355 4.36 -29.73 38.04
N LEU A 356 5.32 -28.97 37.49
CA LEU A 356 6.67 -28.85 38.04
C LEU A 356 6.70 -28.02 39.34
N SER A 357 6.01 -26.88 39.35
CA SER A 357 6.07 -25.92 40.46
C SER A 357 5.03 -26.19 41.56
N ARG A 358 3.96 -26.95 41.25
CA ARG A 358 2.77 -27.13 42.12
C ARG A 358 2.20 -25.80 42.63
N ASN A 359 2.39 -24.71 41.88
CA ASN A 359 1.96 -23.37 42.25
C ASN A 359 1.37 -22.65 41.03
N THR A 360 0.09 -22.25 41.15
CA THR A 360 -0.66 -21.57 40.09
C THR A 360 0.00 -20.26 39.65
N ILE A 361 0.52 -19.47 40.60
CA ILE A 361 1.12 -18.17 40.30
C ILE A 361 2.41 -18.37 39.49
N VAL A 362 3.25 -19.33 39.89
CA VAL A 362 4.51 -19.63 39.18
C VAL A 362 4.22 -20.13 37.76
N ALA A 363 3.20 -20.97 37.58
CA ALA A 363 2.79 -21.46 36.27
C ALA A 363 2.35 -20.32 35.34
N ILE A 364 1.55 -19.37 35.85
CA ILE A 364 1.11 -18.19 35.10
C ILE A 364 2.32 -17.32 34.72
N VAL A 365 3.17 -16.98 35.69
CA VAL A 365 4.34 -16.10 35.46
C VAL A 365 5.28 -16.71 34.43
N LEU A 366 5.59 -18.01 34.53
CA LEU A 366 6.50 -18.66 33.57
C LEU A 366 5.92 -18.68 32.15
N THR A 367 4.59 -18.83 32.03
CA THR A 367 3.90 -18.78 30.73
C THR A 367 3.96 -17.37 30.12
N ILE A 368 3.77 -16.34 30.94
CA ILE A 368 3.90 -14.93 30.52
C ILE A 368 5.34 -14.63 30.08
N VAL A 369 6.35 -15.11 30.82
CA VAL A 369 7.76 -14.96 30.44
C VAL A 369 8.07 -15.66 29.12
N PHE A 370 7.56 -16.89 28.92
CA PHE A 370 7.71 -17.61 27.66
C PHE A 370 7.08 -16.85 26.48
N TRP A 371 5.86 -16.33 26.66
CA TRP A 371 5.19 -15.50 25.66
C TRP A 371 5.99 -14.22 25.36
N GLY A 372 6.41 -13.51 26.40
CA GLY A 372 7.16 -12.26 26.27
C GLY A 372 8.50 -12.46 25.57
N PHE A 373 9.21 -13.54 25.90
CA PHE A 373 10.43 -13.92 25.22
C PHE A 373 10.21 -14.20 23.74
N GLY A 374 9.21 -15.01 23.38
CA GLY A 374 8.87 -15.28 21.98
C GLY A 374 8.54 -14.00 21.22
N TRP A 375 7.72 -13.13 21.81
CA TRP A 375 7.38 -11.82 21.23
C TRP A 375 8.61 -10.92 21.07
N THR A 376 9.51 -10.88 22.06
CA THR A 376 10.77 -10.12 21.96
C THR A 376 11.65 -10.64 20.82
N VAL A 377 11.76 -11.95 20.63
CA VAL A 377 12.54 -12.53 19.51
C VAL A 377 11.96 -12.12 18.16
N VAL A 378 10.63 -12.17 18.01
CA VAL A 378 9.93 -11.69 16.81
C VAL A 378 10.17 -10.20 16.60
N LEU A 379 9.99 -9.38 17.64
CA LEU A 379 10.21 -7.93 17.57
C LEU A 379 11.65 -7.60 17.17
N VAL A 380 12.64 -8.21 17.82
CA VAL A 380 14.07 -7.99 17.53
C VAL A 380 14.37 -8.35 16.09
N LYS A 381 13.88 -9.51 15.60
CA LYS A 381 14.03 -9.88 14.18
C LYS A 381 13.40 -8.85 13.26
N THR A 382 12.13 -8.49 13.47
CA THR A 382 11.40 -7.54 12.61
C THR A 382 12.07 -6.16 12.59
N VAL A 383 12.57 -5.69 13.74
CA VAL A 383 13.31 -4.43 13.85
C VAL A 383 14.66 -4.53 13.14
N MET A 384 15.44 -5.59 13.37
CA MET A 384 16.73 -5.78 12.69
C MET A 384 16.57 -5.88 11.18
N GLU A 385 15.55 -6.60 10.70
CA GLU A 385 15.22 -6.69 9.28
C GLU A 385 14.80 -5.34 8.72
N GLY A 386 13.80 -4.68 9.32
CA GLY A 386 13.28 -3.42 8.80
C GLY A 386 14.25 -2.24 8.88
N VAL A 387 15.13 -2.21 9.89
CA VAL A 387 16.03 -1.07 10.16
C VAL A 387 17.42 -1.27 9.55
N ALA A 388 17.96 -2.48 9.53
CA ALA A 388 19.35 -2.73 9.13
C ALA A 388 19.50 -3.58 7.86
N LEU A 389 18.76 -4.69 7.75
CA LEU A 389 18.99 -5.69 6.68
C LEU A 389 18.20 -5.42 5.40
N ASN A 390 16.89 -5.21 5.48
CA ASN A 390 16.05 -4.90 4.32
C ASN A 390 16.48 -3.61 3.61
N PRO A 391 16.90 -2.54 4.31
CA PRO A 391 17.41 -1.33 3.67
C PRO A 391 18.65 -1.55 2.80
N SER A 392 19.52 -2.47 3.20
CA SER A 392 20.75 -2.81 2.49
C SER A 392 20.58 -3.98 1.51
N ARG A 393 19.41 -4.63 1.53
CA ARG A 393 19.08 -5.79 0.69
C ARG A 393 19.03 -5.37 -0.78
N VAL A 394 19.95 -5.91 -1.56
CA VAL A 394 20.03 -5.76 -3.01
C VAL A 394 18.91 -6.57 -3.66
N VAL A 395 18.10 -5.90 -4.48
CA VAL A 395 16.94 -6.47 -5.20
C VAL A 395 17.11 -6.52 -6.71
N SER A 396 18.02 -5.72 -7.26
CA SER A 396 18.38 -5.77 -8.67
C SER A 396 19.89 -5.63 -8.82
N LEU A 397 20.46 -6.39 -9.76
CA LEU A 397 21.89 -6.42 -10.07
C LEU A 397 22.09 -6.01 -11.52
N VAL A 398 23.05 -5.11 -11.77
CA VAL A 398 23.41 -4.65 -13.11
C VAL A 398 24.92 -4.66 -13.26
N SER A 399 25.41 -5.30 -14.32
CA SER A 399 26.82 -5.32 -14.68
C SER A 399 27.19 -4.10 -15.52
N ALA A 400 28.30 -3.45 -15.19
CA ALA A 400 28.74 -2.18 -15.76
C ALA A 400 30.27 -2.19 -15.99
N GLY A 401 30.70 -2.92 -17.03
CA GLY A 401 32.13 -3.11 -17.27
C GLY A 401 32.64 -4.27 -16.42
N GLU A 402 33.70 -4.04 -15.66
CA GLU A 402 34.27 -5.01 -14.71
C GLU A 402 33.63 -4.93 -13.31
N THR A 403 32.88 -3.85 -13.04
CA THR A 403 32.18 -3.65 -11.77
C THR A 403 30.69 -3.96 -11.90
N TRP A 404 30.05 -4.21 -10.76
CA TRP A 404 28.61 -4.43 -10.70
C TRP A 404 27.95 -3.52 -9.68
N PHE A 405 26.71 -3.15 -10.00
CA PHE A 405 25.87 -2.28 -9.20
C PHE A 405 24.68 -3.04 -8.66
N GLY A 406 24.31 -2.75 -7.42
CA GLY A 406 23.16 -3.30 -6.74
C GLY A 406 22.17 -2.18 -6.41
N ASN A 407 20.92 -2.33 -6.84
CA ASN A 407 19.83 -1.48 -6.34
C ASN A 407 19.22 -2.13 -5.10
N THR A 408 19.04 -1.36 -4.04
CA THR A 408 18.48 -1.81 -2.76
C THR A 408 16.95 -1.70 -2.72
N GLU A 409 16.29 -2.34 -1.75
CA GLU A 409 14.84 -2.19 -1.53
C GLU A 409 14.40 -0.72 -1.33
N ARG A 410 15.31 0.15 -0.90
CA ARG A 410 15.06 1.59 -0.73
C ARG A 410 15.34 2.44 -1.97
N GLY A 411 15.62 1.80 -3.11
CA GLY A 411 15.97 2.51 -4.35
C GLY A 411 17.33 3.22 -4.30
N GLN A 412 18.21 2.82 -3.38
CA GLN A 412 19.60 3.31 -3.33
C GLN A 412 20.48 2.40 -4.18
N LEU A 413 21.31 3.01 -5.02
CA LEU A 413 22.28 2.31 -5.84
C LEU A 413 23.61 2.18 -5.11
N ARG A 414 24.21 0.99 -5.19
CA ARG A 414 25.50 0.68 -4.58
C ARG A 414 26.45 0.09 -5.61
N GLU A 415 27.71 0.50 -5.57
CA GLU A 415 28.80 -0.09 -6.34
C GLU A 415 29.50 -1.16 -5.51
N TRP A 416 29.89 -2.26 -6.15
CA TRP A 416 30.75 -3.25 -5.51
C TRP A 416 32.22 -2.92 -5.73
N ASN A 417 32.94 -2.65 -4.64
CA ASN A 417 34.35 -2.22 -4.68
C ASN A 417 35.34 -3.37 -4.39
N GLY A 418 34.89 -4.63 -4.46
CA GLY A 418 35.70 -5.82 -4.19
C GLY A 418 35.45 -6.47 -2.82
N ASP A 419 35.37 -5.65 -1.77
CA ASP A 419 35.21 -6.12 -0.37
C ASP A 419 33.93 -5.60 0.32
N ALA A 420 33.33 -4.53 -0.21
CA ALA A 420 32.15 -3.88 0.37
C ALA A 420 31.27 -3.23 -0.71
N TRP A 421 30.04 -2.90 -0.31
CA TRP A 421 29.11 -2.11 -1.11
C TRP A 421 29.22 -0.63 -0.75
N ASP A 422 29.64 0.18 -1.70
CA ASP A 422 29.74 1.63 -1.53
C ASP A 422 28.49 2.31 -2.08
N ASP A 423 27.90 3.21 -1.30
CA ASP A 423 26.73 3.96 -1.75
C ASP A 423 27.14 4.96 -2.86
N VAL A 424 26.53 4.82 -4.03
CA VAL A 424 26.71 5.72 -5.18
C VAL A 424 25.39 6.40 -5.52
N PHE A 425 25.38 7.30 -6.51
CA PHE A 425 24.14 7.91 -6.98
C PHE A 425 23.40 8.76 -5.91
N GLN A 426 24.17 9.40 -5.03
CA GLN A 426 23.69 10.40 -4.06
C GLN A 426 23.95 11.83 -4.58
N ALA A 427 23.10 12.78 -4.20
CA ALA A 427 23.35 14.19 -4.47
C ALA A 427 24.48 14.71 -3.55
N ALA A 428 25.39 15.52 -4.08
CA ALA A 428 26.50 16.08 -3.32
C ALA A 428 25.98 16.86 -2.09
N GLY A 429 26.30 16.39 -0.88
CA GLY A 429 25.92 17.02 0.40
C GLY A 429 24.66 16.45 1.09
N ASP A 430 23.95 15.50 0.49
CA ASP A 430 22.68 14.98 1.04
C ASP A 430 22.90 13.84 2.07
N ARG A 431 23.43 14.17 3.25
CA ARG A 431 23.40 13.28 4.43
C ARG A 431 22.00 13.28 5.07
N ARG A 432 20.94 13.11 4.28
CA ARG A 432 19.57 13.03 4.83
C ARG A 432 19.41 11.77 5.66
N ARG A 433 18.73 11.91 6.80
CA ARG A 433 18.28 10.78 7.63
C ARG A 433 17.59 9.76 6.71
N PRO A 434 17.88 8.45 6.86
CA PRO A 434 17.20 7.45 6.07
C PRO A 434 15.68 7.60 6.27
N PRO A 435 14.88 7.62 5.19
CA PRO A 435 13.43 7.65 5.32
C PRO A 435 12.96 6.44 6.13
N VAL A 436 11.86 6.62 6.90
CA VAL A 436 11.16 5.52 7.56
C VAL A 436 10.84 4.46 6.50
N ALA A 437 11.07 3.18 6.80
CA ALA A 437 11.04 2.08 5.83
C ALA A 437 9.78 2.06 4.92
N ALA A 438 8.64 2.52 5.44
CA ALA A 438 7.36 2.59 4.74
C ALA A 438 7.24 3.68 3.64
N LEU A 439 8.22 4.58 3.49
CA LEU A 439 8.17 5.73 2.56
C LEU A 439 9.42 5.80 1.65
N SER A 440 10.05 4.66 1.36
CA SER A 440 11.24 4.66 0.52
C SER A 440 10.91 4.83 -0.96
N PRO A 441 11.58 5.75 -1.68
CA PRO A 441 11.37 5.94 -3.10
C PRO A 441 11.90 4.75 -3.90
N ARG A 442 11.24 4.43 -5.00
CA ARG A 442 11.55 3.26 -5.82
C ARG A 442 12.39 3.68 -7.03
N LEU A 443 13.51 3.01 -7.27
CA LEU A 443 14.34 3.27 -8.46
C LEU A 443 13.92 2.33 -9.58
N VAL A 444 13.43 2.91 -10.69
CA VAL A 444 13.22 2.22 -11.97
C VAL A 444 14.51 2.28 -12.78
N GLY A 445 14.97 1.13 -13.24
CA GLY A 445 16.38 0.92 -13.60
C GLY A 445 17.14 0.27 -12.43
N PRO A 446 18.48 0.29 -12.42
CA PRO A 446 19.36 1.07 -13.28
C PRO A 446 19.62 0.42 -14.65
N VAL A 447 20.03 1.21 -15.64
CA VAL A 447 20.48 0.71 -16.95
C VAL A 447 21.84 1.32 -17.27
N TYR A 448 22.83 0.49 -17.54
CA TYR A 448 24.18 0.92 -17.86
C TYR A 448 24.41 1.00 -19.37
N SER A 449 24.92 2.14 -19.84
CA SER A 449 25.37 2.31 -21.21
C SER A 449 26.87 2.09 -21.35
N PRO A 450 27.32 1.12 -22.16
CA PRO A 450 28.74 0.92 -22.44
C PRO A 450 29.35 2.01 -23.34
N VAL A 451 28.53 2.77 -24.07
CA VAL A 451 29.00 3.79 -25.02
C VAL A 451 29.40 5.07 -24.28
N ASP A 452 28.51 5.57 -23.42
CA ASP A 452 28.78 6.79 -22.65
C ASP A 452 29.37 6.49 -21.27
N GLN A 453 29.50 5.21 -20.91
CA GLN A 453 29.89 4.73 -19.58
C GLN A 453 29.02 5.31 -18.45
N ARG A 454 27.74 5.58 -18.74
CA ARG A 454 26.78 6.18 -17.79
C ARG A 454 25.71 5.20 -17.38
N LEU A 455 25.26 5.35 -16.15
CA LEU A 455 24.16 4.60 -15.56
C LEU A 455 22.95 5.51 -15.40
N TYR A 456 21.80 5.06 -15.89
CA TYR A 456 20.54 5.80 -15.91
C TYR A 456 19.53 5.17 -14.95
N GLY A 457 18.74 6.00 -14.27
CA GLY A 457 17.67 5.54 -13.40
C GLY A 457 16.62 6.62 -13.16
N VAL A 458 15.40 6.22 -12.82
CA VAL A 458 14.29 7.14 -12.50
C VAL A 458 13.81 6.82 -11.10
N GLN A 459 13.92 7.77 -10.18
CA GLN A 459 13.48 7.58 -8.79
C GLN A 459 12.02 8.02 -8.64
N LEU A 460 11.12 7.05 -8.59
CA LEU A 460 9.70 7.26 -8.32
C LEU A 460 9.49 7.59 -6.84
N PRO A 461 8.58 8.53 -6.51
CA PRO A 461 8.16 8.74 -5.13
C PRO A 461 7.54 7.45 -4.56
N PRO A 462 7.56 7.26 -3.24
CA PRO A 462 6.95 6.09 -2.62
C PRO A 462 5.47 5.97 -3.04
N PRO A 463 4.97 4.74 -3.25
CA PRO A 463 3.55 4.50 -3.51
C PRO A 463 2.76 4.93 -2.26
N GLN A 464 2.22 6.14 -2.27
CA GLN A 464 1.23 6.53 -1.27
C GLN A 464 -0.03 5.72 -1.57
N GLY A 465 -0.39 4.79 -0.69
CA GLY A 465 -1.63 3.98 -0.71
C GLY A 465 -2.94 4.79 -0.60
N ARG A 466 -2.93 6.03 -1.10
CA ARG A 466 -4.08 6.87 -1.36
C ARG A 466 -3.96 7.30 -2.83
N ARG A 467 -4.60 6.53 -3.72
CA ARG A 467 -4.83 6.83 -5.15
C ARG A 467 -5.27 8.29 -5.46
N GLY A 468 -5.68 9.07 -4.46
CA GLY A 468 -6.10 10.47 -4.59
C GLY A 468 -5.06 11.58 -4.28
N PHE A 469 -3.85 11.29 -3.80
CA PHE A 469 -2.89 12.33 -3.36
C PHE A 469 -1.71 12.63 -4.32
N ARG A 470 -1.71 12.06 -5.54
CA ARG A 470 -0.64 12.27 -6.54
C ARG A 470 -0.58 13.68 -7.14
N LEU A 471 -1.57 14.53 -6.89
CA LEU A 471 -1.70 15.85 -7.52
C LEU A 471 -0.61 16.87 -7.11
N LEU A 472 0.14 16.60 -6.04
CA LEU A 472 1.23 17.45 -5.53
C LEU A 472 2.61 16.77 -5.58
N ALA A 473 2.76 15.64 -6.26
CA ALA A 473 4.05 14.95 -6.36
C ALA A 473 5.02 15.78 -7.23
N PRO A 474 6.27 16.01 -6.78
CA PRO A 474 7.27 16.71 -7.58
C PRO A 474 7.53 15.98 -8.90
N ALA A 475 7.87 16.74 -9.94
CA ALA A 475 8.24 16.17 -11.24
C ALA A 475 9.35 15.14 -11.06
N VAL A 476 9.10 13.92 -11.53
CA VAL A 476 10.07 12.83 -11.48
C VAL A 476 11.10 13.09 -12.59
N ASN A 477 12.37 13.22 -12.25
CA ASN A 477 13.44 13.44 -13.22
C ASN A 477 14.19 12.14 -13.52
N LEU A 478 14.69 12.02 -14.74
CA LEU A 478 15.75 11.06 -15.05
C LEU A 478 16.99 11.44 -14.27
N GLN A 479 17.65 10.45 -13.69
CA GLN A 479 18.92 10.61 -13.00
C GLN A 479 19.98 9.81 -13.76
N PHE A 480 21.21 10.33 -13.78
CA PHE A 480 22.33 9.61 -14.37
C PHE A 480 23.61 9.84 -13.59
N ALA A 481 24.57 8.94 -13.75
CA ALA A 481 25.89 9.03 -13.14
C ALA A 481 26.92 8.30 -14.02
N GLY A 482 28.17 8.75 -13.99
CA GLY A 482 29.28 8.13 -14.70
C GLY A 482 30.56 8.08 -13.85
N PRO A 483 31.59 7.36 -14.33
CA PRO A 483 32.85 7.20 -13.60
C PRO A 483 33.62 8.52 -13.46
N GLU A 484 33.51 9.44 -14.43
CA GLU A 484 34.17 10.76 -14.38
C GLU A 484 33.77 11.59 -13.16
N ASP A 485 32.53 11.43 -12.69
CA ASP A 485 31.98 12.16 -11.55
C ASP A 485 31.94 11.30 -10.28
N ALA A 486 32.76 10.24 -10.21
CA ALA A 486 32.77 9.26 -9.11
C ALA A 486 31.36 8.72 -8.80
N TRP A 487 30.57 8.48 -9.84
CA TRP A 487 29.19 8.01 -9.76
C TRP A 487 28.23 8.92 -8.95
N ALA A 488 28.54 10.21 -8.83
CA ALA A 488 27.64 11.19 -8.21
C ALA A 488 26.36 11.38 -9.05
N ARG A 489 25.22 11.55 -8.36
CA ARG A 489 23.92 11.72 -9.03
C ARG A 489 23.84 13.06 -9.74
N GLN A 490 23.49 13.01 -11.02
CA GLN A 490 23.14 14.17 -11.84
C GLN A 490 21.68 14.13 -12.25
N GLU A 491 21.06 15.31 -12.35
CA GLU A 491 19.66 15.45 -12.78
C GLU A 491 19.57 15.66 -14.31
N GLY A 492 18.87 14.75 -14.95
CA GLY A 492 18.45 14.83 -16.35
C GLY A 492 17.07 15.48 -16.51
N PRO A 493 16.41 15.26 -17.66
CA PRO A 493 15.12 15.88 -17.96
C PRO A 493 13.98 15.25 -17.17
N SER A 494 12.81 15.92 -17.17
CA SER A 494 11.59 15.36 -16.57
C SER A 494 11.23 14.05 -17.25
N ALA A 495 11.12 12.99 -16.47
CA ALA A 495 10.69 11.68 -16.93
C ALA A 495 9.19 11.69 -17.25
N PRO A 496 8.72 10.85 -18.19
CA PRO A 496 7.30 10.67 -18.46
C PRO A 496 6.52 10.19 -17.22
N ALA A 497 5.23 10.49 -17.15
CA ALA A 497 4.40 10.08 -16.02
C ALA A 497 4.26 8.54 -15.95
N GLY A 498 4.60 7.96 -14.79
CA GLY A 498 4.48 6.52 -14.54
C GLY A 498 5.42 5.66 -15.39
N VAL A 499 6.70 6.03 -15.47
CA VAL A 499 7.75 5.16 -16.04
C VAL A 499 7.74 3.79 -15.35
N ARG A 500 7.61 2.72 -16.15
CA ARG A 500 7.63 1.32 -15.73
C ARG A 500 9.02 0.72 -15.81
N GLN A 501 9.69 0.96 -16.94
CA GLN A 501 11.00 0.40 -17.18
C GLN A 501 11.81 1.26 -18.16
N LEU A 502 13.12 1.25 -17.98
CA LEU A 502 14.09 1.89 -18.86
C LEU A 502 14.83 0.80 -19.63
N PHE A 503 15.18 1.09 -20.88
CA PHE A 503 15.93 0.18 -21.74
C PHE A 503 16.92 0.96 -22.61
N LEU A 504 18.01 0.31 -23.01
CA LEU A 504 18.93 0.83 -24.02
C LEU A 504 18.76 0.06 -25.31
N LYS A 505 18.45 0.78 -26.39
CA LYS A 505 18.47 0.26 -27.75
C LYS A 505 19.90 0.31 -28.30
N ALA A 506 20.20 -0.51 -29.31
CA ALA A 506 21.45 -0.42 -30.07
C ALA A 506 21.73 1.05 -30.47
N GLN A 507 23.00 1.48 -30.42
CA GLN A 507 23.46 2.87 -30.61
C GLN A 507 23.18 3.82 -29.43
N ASN A 508 23.02 3.30 -28.21
CA ASN A 508 22.90 4.11 -26.98
C ASN A 508 21.67 5.03 -26.91
N GLN A 509 20.56 4.60 -27.51
CA GLN A 509 19.30 5.32 -27.39
C GLN A 509 18.53 4.83 -26.16
N LEU A 510 18.36 5.70 -25.16
CA LEU A 510 17.58 5.39 -23.96
C LEU A 510 16.08 5.48 -24.26
N LEU A 511 15.38 4.39 -24.00
CA LEU A 511 13.92 4.29 -24.09
C LEU A 511 13.31 4.16 -22.70
N ALA A 512 12.17 4.81 -22.49
CA ALA A 512 11.36 4.70 -21.29
C ALA A 512 9.96 4.22 -21.67
N VAL A 513 9.54 3.09 -21.11
CA VAL A 513 8.15 2.64 -21.20
C VAL A 513 7.40 3.24 -20.02
N ALA A 514 6.34 3.98 -20.28
CA ALA A 514 5.52 4.67 -19.29
C ALA A 514 4.03 4.43 -19.53
N THR A 515 3.19 4.96 -18.64
CA THR A 515 1.71 4.84 -18.65
C THR A 515 1.09 4.92 -20.05
N ASP A 516 1.56 5.90 -20.84
CA ASP A 516 1.00 6.28 -22.14
C ASP A 516 1.63 5.56 -23.34
N GLY A 517 2.78 4.90 -23.17
CA GLY A 517 3.54 4.29 -24.26
C GLY A 517 5.06 4.39 -24.11
N VAL A 518 5.76 4.30 -25.24
CA VAL A 518 7.22 4.30 -25.34
C VAL A 518 7.74 5.70 -25.65
N PHE A 519 8.72 6.15 -24.89
CA PHE A 519 9.39 7.44 -25.03
C PHE A 519 10.88 7.25 -25.29
N ARG A 520 11.48 8.12 -26.09
CA ARG A 520 12.92 8.18 -26.35
C ARG A 520 13.55 9.41 -25.73
N LEU A 521 14.70 9.25 -25.10
CA LEU A 521 15.52 10.39 -24.67
C LEU A 521 16.22 11.01 -25.89
N GLU A 522 15.98 12.28 -26.13
CA GLU A 522 16.70 13.10 -27.10
C GLU A 522 17.54 14.15 -26.38
N VAL A 523 18.78 14.32 -26.84
CA VAL A 523 19.72 15.35 -26.40
C VAL A 523 19.94 16.30 -27.56
N ALA A 524 19.94 17.61 -27.30
CA ALA A 524 20.21 18.62 -28.31
C ALA A 524 21.62 18.43 -28.90
N GLU A 525 21.74 18.58 -30.23
CA GLU A 525 22.99 18.33 -30.95
C GLU A 525 24.18 19.11 -30.35
N GLY A 526 25.28 18.39 -30.07
CA GLY A 526 26.51 18.96 -29.53
C GLY A 526 26.45 19.41 -28.05
N GLN A 527 25.35 19.16 -27.33
CA GLN A 527 25.20 19.54 -25.93
C GLN A 527 25.28 18.34 -24.98
N ALA A 528 25.81 18.56 -23.78
CA ALA A 528 25.81 17.55 -22.73
C ALA A 528 24.39 17.30 -22.19
N LEU A 529 24.13 16.06 -21.74
CA LEU A 529 22.87 15.66 -21.12
C LEU A 529 22.59 16.51 -19.86
N SER A 530 21.53 17.31 -19.90
CA SER A 530 21.08 18.14 -18.78
C SER A 530 19.58 18.38 -18.88
N ARG A 531 18.97 18.80 -17.77
CA ARG A 531 17.54 19.16 -17.67
C ARG A 531 17.08 20.18 -18.72
N LYS A 532 17.97 21.07 -19.18
CA LYS A 532 17.65 22.11 -20.19
C LYS A 532 17.87 21.66 -21.63
N THR A 533 18.74 20.67 -21.84
CA THR A 533 19.29 20.31 -23.15
C THR A 533 18.75 18.97 -23.66
N SER A 534 17.92 18.29 -22.87
CA SER A 534 17.37 16.99 -23.22
C SER A 534 15.88 16.90 -22.90
N LYS A 535 15.17 16.04 -23.62
CA LYS A 535 13.73 15.82 -23.45
C LYS A 535 13.34 14.40 -23.84
N PHE A 536 12.25 13.91 -23.25
CA PHE A 536 11.62 12.66 -23.71
C PHE A 536 10.63 12.96 -24.83
N VAL A 537 10.78 12.25 -25.95
CA VAL A 537 9.90 12.32 -27.12
C VAL A 537 9.09 11.05 -27.23
N PHE A 538 7.78 11.19 -27.39
CA PHE A 538 6.87 10.06 -27.54
C PHE A 538 7.07 9.36 -28.89
N LEU A 539 7.27 8.04 -28.88
CA LEU A 539 7.45 7.23 -30.08
C LEU A 539 6.21 6.41 -30.46
N GLY A 540 5.22 6.25 -29.59
CA GLY A 540 4.02 5.44 -29.84
C GLY A 540 3.75 4.42 -28.73
N PRO A 541 2.68 3.63 -28.82
CA PRO A 541 1.75 3.52 -29.95
C PRO A 541 0.68 4.61 -30.00
N ASN A 542 -0.01 4.71 -31.14
CA ASN A 542 -1.23 5.49 -31.28
C ASN A 542 -2.35 4.53 -31.76
N PRO A 543 -3.42 4.29 -30.98
CA PRO A 543 -3.80 4.93 -29.73
C PRO A 543 -2.81 4.67 -28.57
N ARG A 544 -2.75 5.61 -27.62
CA ARG A 544 -1.88 5.51 -26.43
C ARG A 544 -2.26 4.31 -25.57
N LEU A 545 -1.25 3.73 -24.91
CA LEU A 545 -1.46 2.68 -23.91
C LEU A 545 -2.11 3.27 -22.65
N LYS A 546 -2.69 2.39 -21.85
CA LYS A 546 -3.25 2.71 -20.54
C LYS A 546 -2.67 1.76 -19.49
N LEU A 547 -1.38 1.90 -19.22
CA LEU A 547 -0.70 1.08 -18.22
C LEU A 547 -0.96 1.64 -16.82
N ASP A 548 -1.34 0.79 -15.88
CA ASP A 548 -1.53 1.15 -14.48
C ASP A 548 -0.23 1.06 -13.67
N GLU A 549 -0.32 1.30 -12.37
CA GLU A 549 0.81 1.24 -11.42
C GLU A 549 1.50 -0.11 -11.32
N ASP A 550 0.79 -1.17 -11.67
CA ASP A 550 1.18 -2.55 -11.43
C ASP A 550 1.61 -3.25 -12.73
N SER A 551 1.61 -2.52 -13.84
CA SER A 551 1.97 -3.02 -15.16
C SER A 551 3.44 -3.39 -15.29
N SER A 552 3.71 -4.54 -15.90
CA SER A 552 5.05 -5.02 -16.27
C SER A 552 5.42 -4.63 -17.70
N ALA A 553 6.70 -4.42 -17.97
CA ALA A 553 7.22 -4.15 -19.31
C ALA A 553 8.53 -4.90 -19.55
N SER A 554 8.80 -5.30 -20.78
CA SER A 554 10.06 -5.94 -21.17
C SER A 554 10.45 -5.55 -22.59
N PHE A 555 11.74 -5.62 -22.90
CA PHE A 555 12.31 -5.22 -24.18
C PHE A 555 13.28 -6.28 -24.70
N GLU A 556 13.16 -6.59 -25.98
CA GLU A 556 14.04 -7.51 -26.68
C GLU A 556 15.12 -6.73 -27.43
N LEU A 557 16.39 -6.95 -27.08
CA LEU A 557 17.52 -6.21 -27.67
C LEU A 557 17.70 -6.49 -29.17
N ALA A 558 17.46 -7.74 -29.61
CA ALA A 558 17.71 -8.18 -30.98
C ALA A 558 16.72 -7.59 -32.00
N THR A 559 15.43 -7.54 -31.65
CA THR A 559 14.36 -7.10 -32.56
C THR A 559 13.89 -5.68 -32.26
N GLY A 560 14.20 -5.16 -31.07
CA GLY A 560 13.68 -3.91 -30.56
C GLY A 560 12.21 -3.98 -30.15
N ARG A 561 11.61 -5.17 -30.00
CA ARG A 561 10.21 -5.33 -29.57
C ARG A 561 10.04 -5.00 -28.09
N VAL A 562 8.88 -4.47 -27.74
CA VAL A 562 8.48 -4.17 -26.36
C VAL A 562 7.20 -4.95 -26.06
N VAL A 563 7.18 -5.63 -24.91
CA VAL A 563 5.95 -6.25 -24.38
C VAL A 563 5.55 -5.52 -23.12
N THR A 564 4.25 -5.27 -22.96
CA THR A 564 3.68 -4.71 -21.75
C THR A 564 2.50 -5.53 -21.29
N TYR A 565 2.38 -5.76 -19.99
CA TYR A 565 1.25 -6.46 -19.38
C TYR A 565 0.67 -5.62 -18.25
N GLY A 566 -0.63 -5.36 -18.29
CA GLY A 566 -1.33 -4.59 -17.25
C GLY A 566 -2.84 -4.77 -17.36
N GLN A 567 -3.55 -4.81 -16.23
CA GLN A 567 -5.01 -5.00 -16.19
C GLN A 567 -5.52 -6.21 -17.00
N GLY A 568 -4.76 -7.31 -17.04
CA GLY A 568 -5.12 -8.48 -17.85
C GLY A 568 -5.00 -8.29 -19.36
N THR A 569 -4.33 -7.23 -19.81
CA THR A 569 -4.08 -6.96 -21.24
C THR A 569 -2.60 -7.09 -21.51
N LEU A 570 -2.24 -8.00 -22.41
CA LEU A 570 -0.89 -8.17 -22.93
C LEU A 570 -0.78 -7.48 -24.29
N SER A 571 0.11 -6.51 -24.41
CA SER A 571 0.35 -5.74 -25.64
C SER A 571 1.77 -5.97 -26.14
N LEU A 572 1.92 -6.28 -27.42
CA LEU A 572 3.19 -6.40 -28.12
C LEU A 572 3.37 -5.23 -29.09
N LEU A 573 4.47 -4.51 -28.91
CA LEU A 573 4.86 -3.36 -29.72
C LEU A 573 6.11 -3.70 -30.53
N ALA A 574 6.15 -3.26 -31.78
CA ALA A 574 7.34 -3.36 -32.62
C ALA A 574 7.73 -1.99 -33.20
N PRO A 575 9.03 -1.77 -33.44
CA PRO A 575 9.49 -0.57 -34.12
C PRO A 575 9.11 -0.63 -35.61
N ALA A 576 8.43 0.39 -36.11
CA ALA A 576 8.15 0.61 -37.52
C ALA A 576 9.39 1.20 -38.24
N ALA A 577 9.34 1.26 -39.57
CA ALA A 577 10.44 1.75 -40.41
C ALA A 577 10.80 3.22 -40.15
N ASP A 578 9.85 4.02 -39.63
CA ASP A 578 10.05 5.42 -39.23
C ASP A 578 10.64 5.58 -37.82
N GLY A 579 10.90 4.47 -37.12
CA GLY A 579 11.43 4.44 -35.76
C GLY A 579 10.38 4.64 -34.66
N LYS A 580 9.10 4.80 -35.01
CA LYS A 580 7.98 4.82 -34.05
C LYS A 580 7.60 3.40 -33.64
N TYR A 581 6.87 3.29 -32.54
CA TYR A 581 6.35 2.00 -32.06
C TYR A 581 4.89 1.86 -32.44
N GLU A 582 4.55 0.71 -33.03
CA GLU A 582 3.18 0.33 -33.39
C GLU A 582 2.75 -0.90 -32.61
N LEU A 583 1.45 -0.99 -32.33
CA LEU A 583 0.83 -2.15 -31.68
C LEU A 583 0.67 -3.27 -32.71
N VAL A 584 1.39 -4.37 -32.52
CA VAL A 584 1.38 -5.53 -33.42
C VAL A 584 0.31 -6.53 -33.03
N ALA A 585 0.21 -6.81 -31.73
CA ALA A 585 -0.76 -7.75 -31.18
C ALA A 585 -1.20 -7.32 -29.78
N GLU A 586 -2.47 -7.54 -29.47
CA GLU A 586 -3.04 -7.36 -28.14
C GLU A 586 -3.85 -8.60 -27.78
N ARG A 587 -3.64 -9.14 -26.58
CA ARG A 587 -4.42 -10.23 -26.02
C ARG A 587 -5.00 -9.80 -24.69
N ARG A 588 -6.32 -9.89 -24.56
CA ARG A 588 -7.04 -9.65 -23.31
C ARG A 588 -7.41 -10.98 -22.66
N PHE A 589 -7.12 -11.09 -21.39
CA PHE A 589 -7.55 -12.19 -20.54
C PHE A 589 -8.86 -11.79 -19.84
N GLU A 590 -9.91 -11.48 -20.63
CA GLU A 590 -11.25 -11.18 -20.12
C GLU A 590 -11.96 -12.50 -19.75
N GLY A 591 -12.28 -12.70 -18.46
CA GLY A 591 -13.01 -13.88 -18.01
C GLY A 591 -13.03 -14.11 -16.49
N ASP A 592 -12.04 -13.62 -15.75
CA ASP A 592 -11.98 -13.73 -14.29
C ASP A 592 -12.28 -12.38 -13.60
N PRO A 593 -13.02 -12.34 -12.47
CA PRO A 593 -13.44 -11.09 -11.82
C PRO A 593 -12.28 -10.19 -11.32
N LYS A 594 -11.04 -10.71 -11.34
CA LYS A 594 -9.77 -10.00 -11.20
C LYS A 594 -8.76 -10.67 -12.13
N ALA A 595 -8.36 -10.00 -13.21
CA ALA A 595 -7.31 -10.55 -14.07
C ALA A 595 -6.03 -10.75 -13.24
N PRO A 596 -5.38 -11.92 -13.31
CA PRO A 596 -4.18 -12.20 -12.52
C PRO A 596 -3.05 -11.27 -12.96
N GLU A 597 -2.39 -10.64 -11.99
CA GLU A 597 -1.19 -9.85 -12.25
C GLU A 597 -0.04 -10.77 -12.68
N GLY A 598 0.96 -10.20 -13.35
CA GLY A 598 2.06 -10.98 -13.86
C GLY A 598 3.20 -10.14 -14.39
N LEU A 599 4.36 -10.79 -14.50
CA LEU A 599 5.56 -10.23 -15.11
C LEU A 599 5.72 -10.79 -16.51
N CYS A 600 5.90 -9.90 -17.50
CA CYS A 600 6.09 -10.30 -18.89
C CYS A 600 7.55 -10.16 -19.29
N VAL A 601 8.03 -11.07 -20.14
CA VAL A 601 9.37 -11.07 -20.71
C VAL A 601 9.30 -11.39 -22.19
N VAL A 602 10.06 -10.68 -23.02
CA VAL A 602 10.22 -10.99 -24.44
C VAL A 602 11.65 -11.47 -24.71
N LEU A 603 11.79 -12.61 -25.38
CA LEU A 603 13.09 -13.19 -25.72
C LEU A 603 13.03 -14.09 -26.96
N ASN A 604 14.00 -13.97 -27.86
CA ASN A 604 14.11 -14.72 -29.12
C ASN A 604 12.78 -14.87 -29.89
N GLY A 605 12.01 -13.79 -30.01
CA GLY A 605 10.71 -13.78 -30.68
C GLY A 605 9.59 -14.56 -29.96
N LYS A 606 9.80 -14.92 -28.69
CA LYS A 606 8.80 -15.51 -27.79
C LYS A 606 8.46 -14.54 -26.67
N VAL A 607 7.28 -14.71 -26.07
CA VAL A 607 6.85 -13.94 -24.89
C VAL A 607 6.55 -14.90 -23.76
N LEU A 608 7.16 -14.69 -22.60
CA LEU A 608 6.85 -15.41 -21.37
C LEU A 608 6.02 -14.50 -20.46
N LEU A 609 4.95 -15.04 -19.91
CA LEU A 609 4.13 -14.37 -18.90
C LEU A 609 4.10 -15.22 -17.63
N ALA A 610 4.74 -14.73 -16.56
CA ALA A 610 4.69 -15.34 -15.23
C ALA A 610 3.56 -14.68 -14.42
N GLN A 611 2.54 -15.44 -14.06
CA GLN A 611 1.34 -14.96 -13.37
C GLN A 611 1.45 -15.12 -11.84
N GLU A 612 0.65 -14.36 -11.08
CA GLU A 612 0.57 -14.41 -9.61
C GLU A 612 0.29 -15.82 -9.07
N ASP A 613 -0.48 -16.63 -9.80
CA ASP A 613 -0.77 -18.02 -9.45
C ASP A 613 0.39 -19.00 -9.68
N GLY A 614 1.57 -18.51 -10.07
CA GLY A 614 2.76 -19.31 -10.33
C GLY A 614 2.75 -20.02 -11.70
N ARG A 615 1.75 -19.78 -12.55
CA ARG A 615 1.76 -20.29 -13.93
C ARG A 615 2.65 -19.44 -14.82
N ILE A 616 3.28 -20.10 -15.78
CA ILE A 616 4.15 -19.46 -16.76
C ILE A 616 3.67 -19.85 -18.16
N LEU A 617 3.18 -18.86 -18.90
CA LEU A 617 2.70 -19.05 -20.26
C LEU A 617 3.81 -18.70 -21.25
N GLU A 618 4.14 -19.66 -22.11
CA GLU A 618 4.97 -19.42 -23.30
C GLU A 618 4.04 -19.06 -24.46
N LEU A 619 4.14 -17.82 -24.90
CA LEU A 619 3.34 -17.22 -25.95
C LEU A 619 4.22 -16.95 -27.18
N ASP A 620 3.61 -17.02 -28.35
CA ASP A 620 4.26 -16.63 -29.59
C ASP A 620 4.44 -15.10 -29.66
N GLY A 621 5.61 -14.62 -30.08
CA GLY A 621 5.89 -13.19 -30.22
C GLY A 621 5.36 -12.56 -31.50
N THR A 622 4.34 -13.14 -32.15
CA THR A 622 3.62 -12.53 -33.28
C THR A 622 2.14 -12.38 -33.00
N ASP A 623 1.45 -13.45 -32.60
CA ASP A 623 0.00 -13.48 -32.35
C ASP A 623 -0.38 -13.59 -30.86
N LEU A 624 0.60 -13.73 -29.97
CA LEU A 624 0.41 -13.94 -28.52
C LEU A 624 -0.42 -15.20 -28.19
N ALA A 625 -0.47 -16.19 -29.09
CA ALA A 625 -1.11 -17.47 -28.85
C ALA A 625 -0.28 -18.31 -27.86
N THR A 626 -0.96 -18.99 -26.94
CA THR A 626 -0.29 -19.87 -25.97
C THR A 626 0.23 -21.12 -26.68
N ARG A 627 1.55 -21.31 -26.67
CA ARG A 627 2.18 -22.52 -27.20
C ARG A 627 2.39 -23.57 -26.11
N ARG A 628 2.84 -23.15 -24.93
CA ARG A 628 3.09 -24.04 -23.78
C ARG A 628 2.73 -23.34 -22.49
N GLU A 629 2.40 -24.14 -21.48
CA GLU A 629 2.11 -23.71 -20.13
C GLU A 629 2.99 -24.54 -19.20
N TYR A 630 3.66 -23.86 -18.27
CA TYR A 630 4.48 -24.48 -17.24
C TYR A 630 3.96 -24.06 -15.88
N GLU A 631 4.08 -24.95 -14.91
CA GLU A 631 3.87 -24.61 -13.50
C GLU A 631 5.21 -24.31 -12.85
N ALA A 632 5.31 -23.19 -12.14
CA ALA A 632 6.48 -22.91 -11.32
C ALA A 632 6.67 -24.01 -10.27
N PHE A 633 7.92 -24.21 -9.84
CA PHE A 633 8.27 -25.28 -8.90
C PHE A 633 7.61 -25.15 -7.50
N ARG A 634 6.91 -24.03 -7.24
CA ARG A 634 6.12 -23.71 -6.05
C ARG A 634 5.10 -22.63 -6.42
N TYR A 635 3.88 -22.70 -5.88
CA TYR A 635 2.93 -21.58 -5.88
C TYR A 635 3.52 -20.43 -5.06
N ASP A 636 3.99 -19.39 -5.74
CA ASP A 636 4.55 -18.19 -5.15
C ASP A 636 4.46 -17.06 -6.18
N ASP A 637 4.39 -15.82 -5.71
CA ASP A 637 4.18 -14.65 -6.57
C ASP A 637 5.52 -14.27 -7.26
N PRO A 638 5.56 -14.05 -8.59
CA PRO A 638 6.77 -13.62 -9.27
C PRO A 638 7.10 -12.17 -8.88
N ARG A 639 8.37 -11.90 -8.53
CA ARG A 639 8.83 -10.59 -8.06
C ARG A 639 9.66 -9.83 -9.10
N PHE A 640 10.65 -10.49 -9.70
CA PHE A 640 11.53 -9.86 -10.68
C PHE A 640 11.84 -10.83 -11.82
N THR A 641 12.12 -10.26 -12.99
CA THR A 641 12.54 -11.02 -14.17
C THR A 641 13.84 -10.47 -14.71
N ALA A 642 14.72 -11.35 -15.15
CA ALA A 642 15.96 -10.99 -15.83
C ALA A 642 16.10 -11.78 -17.14
N VAL A 643 16.75 -11.19 -18.13
CA VAL A 643 17.05 -11.81 -19.42
C VAL A 643 18.54 -11.71 -19.66
N SER A 644 19.14 -12.78 -20.19
CA SER A 644 20.55 -12.78 -20.55
C SER A 644 20.83 -11.87 -21.75
N PRO A 645 22.05 -11.30 -21.87
CA PRO A 645 22.38 -10.41 -22.99
C PRO A 645 22.22 -11.04 -24.38
N ASP A 646 22.39 -12.36 -24.49
CA ASP A 646 22.18 -13.14 -25.71
C ASP A 646 20.71 -13.50 -25.99
N SER A 647 19.77 -13.04 -25.15
CA SER A 647 18.33 -13.34 -25.22
C SER A 647 17.98 -14.84 -25.19
N ARG A 648 18.93 -15.69 -24.77
CA ARG A 648 18.71 -17.14 -24.66
C ARG A 648 18.07 -17.55 -23.35
N TRP A 649 18.47 -16.94 -22.24
CA TRP A 649 18.06 -17.33 -20.90
C TRP A 649 17.12 -16.30 -20.29
N CYS A 650 16.07 -16.79 -19.63
CA CYS A 650 15.21 -15.99 -18.78
C CYS A 650 15.24 -16.53 -17.35
N ALA A 651 15.31 -15.63 -16.38
CA ALA A 651 15.18 -15.94 -14.97
C ALA A 651 13.98 -15.21 -14.38
N VAL A 652 13.14 -15.94 -13.63
CA VAL A 652 12.04 -15.40 -12.83
C VAL A 652 12.37 -15.64 -11.36
N LEU A 653 12.53 -14.57 -10.60
CA LEU A 653 12.70 -14.61 -9.14
C LEU A 653 11.34 -14.42 -8.47
N TYR A 654 11.01 -15.32 -7.55
CA TYR A 654 9.78 -15.30 -6.77
C TYR A 654 9.98 -14.67 -5.40
N HIS A 655 8.90 -14.17 -4.78
CA HIS A 655 8.91 -13.67 -3.41
C HIS A 655 9.42 -14.70 -2.38
N GLY A 656 9.22 -15.99 -2.66
CA GLY A 656 9.78 -17.08 -1.88
C GLY A 656 11.29 -17.23 -1.89
N GLY A 657 12.03 -16.41 -2.65
CA GLY A 657 13.49 -16.50 -2.76
C GLY A 657 13.95 -17.72 -3.57
N ASP A 658 13.12 -18.18 -4.50
CA ASP A 658 13.41 -19.23 -5.47
C ASP A 658 13.51 -18.61 -6.87
N VAL A 659 14.37 -19.17 -7.72
CA VAL A 659 14.55 -18.76 -9.12
C VAL A 659 14.12 -19.89 -10.03
N TRP A 660 13.30 -19.55 -11.03
CA TRP A 660 12.96 -20.39 -12.17
C TRP A 660 13.75 -19.91 -13.39
N LEU A 661 14.42 -20.82 -14.09
CA LEU A 661 15.16 -20.52 -15.31
C LEU A 661 14.48 -21.16 -16.52
N TYR A 662 14.59 -20.51 -17.66
CA TYR A 662 14.11 -21.01 -18.93
C TYR A 662 15.15 -20.80 -20.03
N ASP A 663 15.43 -21.88 -20.79
CA ASP A 663 16.27 -21.83 -21.99
C ASP A 663 15.35 -21.70 -23.22
N ALA A 664 15.46 -20.58 -23.94
CA ALA A 664 14.67 -20.31 -25.13
C ALA A 664 14.95 -21.26 -26.29
N VAL A 665 16.18 -21.80 -26.35
CA VAL A 665 16.64 -22.67 -27.43
C VAL A 665 16.18 -24.10 -27.19
N ALA A 666 16.40 -24.63 -25.98
CA ALA A 666 15.90 -25.96 -25.61
C ALA A 666 14.38 -25.98 -25.44
N GLY A 667 13.78 -24.83 -25.08
CA GLY A 667 12.36 -24.68 -24.82
C GLY A 667 11.90 -25.43 -23.58
N GLU A 668 12.77 -25.62 -22.59
CA GLU A 668 12.47 -26.32 -21.35
C GLU A 668 12.88 -25.50 -20.12
N PRO A 669 12.09 -25.56 -19.03
CA PRO A 669 12.46 -24.95 -17.76
C PRO A 669 13.55 -25.74 -17.06
N ILE A 670 14.52 -25.04 -16.49
CA ILE A 670 15.62 -25.61 -15.73
C ILE A 670 15.50 -25.17 -14.28
N ARG A 671 15.70 -26.13 -13.36
CA ARG A 671 15.81 -25.87 -11.93
C ARG A 671 17.28 -25.90 -11.51
N PRO A 672 17.99 -24.76 -11.51
CA PRO A 672 19.39 -24.74 -11.11
C PRO A 672 19.55 -25.08 -9.62
N ARG A 673 20.65 -25.75 -9.27
CA ARG A 673 21.04 -25.93 -7.87
C ARG A 673 21.75 -24.68 -7.37
N LEU A 674 20.97 -23.76 -6.80
CA LEU A 674 21.48 -22.49 -6.27
C LEU A 674 21.68 -22.55 -4.76
N THR A 675 22.82 -22.03 -4.30
CA THR A 675 23.07 -21.70 -2.89
C THR A 675 22.18 -20.53 -2.46
N GLY A 676 21.68 -20.55 -1.22
CA GLY A 676 20.84 -19.45 -0.69
C GLY A 676 19.36 -19.55 -1.05
N ARG A 677 18.93 -20.70 -1.58
CA ARG A 677 17.53 -20.99 -1.91
C ARG A 677 16.58 -20.68 -0.75
N GLY A 678 15.52 -19.92 -1.03
CA GLY A 678 14.56 -19.45 -0.03
C GLY A 678 14.89 -18.08 0.56
N ASP A 679 16.02 -17.47 0.19
CA ASP A 679 16.51 -16.17 0.68
C ASP A 679 17.17 -15.35 -0.45
N LEU A 680 16.89 -15.70 -1.71
CA LEU A 680 17.37 -14.97 -2.88
C LEU A 680 16.60 -13.65 -3.02
N SER A 681 17.33 -12.54 -3.12
CA SER A 681 16.73 -11.20 -3.17
C SER A 681 16.84 -10.52 -4.53
N ALA A 682 17.86 -10.87 -5.33
CA ALA A 682 18.07 -10.34 -6.67
C ALA A 682 18.53 -11.44 -7.63
N VAL A 683 18.18 -11.28 -8.90
CA VAL A 683 18.67 -12.09 -10.02
C VAL A 683 19.05 -11.17 -11.17
N GLY A 684 20.12 -11.51 -11.88
CA GLY A 684 20.61 -10.77 -13.04
C GLY A 684 21.56 -11.63 -13.88
N PHE A 685 22.00 -11.10 -15.01
CA PHE A 685 23.00 -11.74 -15.86
C PHE A 685 24.17 -10.80 -16.06
N ASP A 686 25.37 -11.38 -16.09
CA ASP A 686 26.58 -10.67 -16.46
C ASP A 686 26.70 -10.53 -17.99
N ARG A 687 27.63 -9.70 -18.47
CA ARG A 687 27.94 -9.54 -19.91
C ARG A 687 28.32 -10.85 -20.60
N GLU A 688 29.00 -11.73 -19.88
CA GLU A 688 29.36 -13.07 -20.37
C GLU A 688 28.16 -14.04 -20.43
N GLY A 689 26.96 -13.62 -20.01
CA GLY A 689 25.78 -14.49 -19.90
C GLY A 689 25.78 -15.40 -18.68
N SER A 690 26.72 -15.21 -17.74
CA SER A 690 26.73 -15.94 -16.46
C SER A 690 25.59 -15.45 -15.55
N LEU A 691 24.95 -16.36 -14.82
CA LEU A 691 23.85 -16.03 -13.91
C LEU A 691 24.40 -15.43 -12.62
N MET A 692 23.89 -14.26 -12.23
CA MET A 692 24.18 -13.60 -10.96
C MET A 692 22.98 -13.70 -10.04
N VAL A 693 23.18 -14.18 -8.82
CA VAL A 693 22.14 -14.21 -7.78
C VAL A 693 22.65 -13.54 -6.51
N CYS A 694 21.77 -12.84 -5.81
CA CYS A 694 22.06 -12.28 -4.50
C CYS A 694 21.35 -13.08 -3.41
N ASP A 695 22.10 -13.57 -2.42
CA ASP A 695 21.58 -14.21 -1.22
C ASP A 695 22.03 -13.44 0.05
N ARG A 696 21.37 -13.70 1.19
CA ARG A 696 21.58 -12.94 2.45
C ARG A 696 21.43 -11.42 2.30
N GLY A 697 20.81 -10.97 1.21
CA GLY A 697 20.60 -9.57 0.84
C GLY A 697 21.81 -8.82 0.29
N THR A 698 23.05 -9.29 0.47
CA THR A 698 24.25 -8.54 0.04
C THR A 698 25.34 -9.39 -0.60
N ARG A 699 25.24 -10.73 -0.53
CA ARG A 699 26.24 -11.64 -1.08
C ARG A 699 25.85 -12.01 -2.51
N VAL A 700 26.76 -11.79 -3.46
CA VAL A 700 26.56 -12.08 -4.87
C VAL A 700 27.30 -13.37 -5.23
N ILE A 701 26.61 -14.29 -5.89
CA ILE A 701 27.15 -15.56 -6.36
C ILE A 701 26.97 -15.62 -7.88
N ARG A 702 28.05 -15.95 -8.60
CA ARG A 702 28.04 -16.12 -10.06
C ARG A 702 28.03 -17.61 -10.41
N TYR A 703 27.12 -18.01 -11.29
CA TYR A 703 26.99 -19.37 -11.78
C TYR A 703 27.23 -19.43 -13.28
N ASP A 704 27.95 -20.48 -13.69
CA ASP A 704 27.98 -20.89 -15.08
C ASP A 704 26.71 -21.69 -15.40
N LEU A 705 25.97 -21.27 -16.43
CA LEU A 705 24.72 -21.93 -16.82
C LEU A 705 24.94 -23.22 -17.62
N ALA A 706 26.07 -23.36 -18.30
CA ALA A 706 26.37 -24.56 -19.08
C ALA A 706 26.76 -25.74 -18.18
N THR A 707 27.53 -25.47 -17.10
CA THR A 707 27.96 -26.52 -16.16
C THR A 707 27.14 -26.55 -14.87
N GLY A 708 26.39 -25.49 -14.55
CA GLY A 708 25.66 -25.34 -13.29
C GLY A 708 26.58 -25.13 -12.07
N THR A 709 27.85 -24.79 -12.28
CA THR A 709 28.84 -24.64 -11.20
C THR A 709 28.99 -23.19 -10.76
N GLU A 710 29.25 -22.99 -9.47
CA GLU A 710 29.59 -21.69 -8.90
C GLU A 710 30.97 -21.24 -9.42
N LYS A 711 31.03 -20.11 -10.14
CA LYS A 711 32.28 -19.48 -10.61
C LYS A 711 32.95 -18.67 -9.51
N SER A 712 32.18 -17.87 -8.78
CA SER A 712 32.71 -16.99 -7.74
C SER A 712 31.66 -16.60 -6.72
N ARG A 713 32.13 -16.22 -5.53
CA ARG A 713 31.33 -15.68 -4.44
C ARG A 713 31.96 -14.42 -3.89
N SER A 714 31.17 -13.35 -3.87
CA SER A 714 31.58 -12.04 -3.36
C SER A 714 30.60 -11.63 -2.27
N ALA A 715 31.10 -11.41 -1.06
CA ALA A 715 30.28 -11.08 0.11
C ALA A 715 30.96 -9.98 0.91
N PRO A 716 30.22 -8.98 1.41
CA PRO A 716 30.82 -7.98 2.27
C PRO A 716 31.29 -8.62 3.57
N THR A 717 32.29 -8.02 4.20
CA THR A 717 32.76 -8.46 5.52
C THR A 717 31.58 -8.34 6.52
N PRO A 718 31.13 -9.44 7.14
CA PRO A 718 29.95 -9.39 8.00
C PRO A 718 30.23 -8.54 9.23
N GLY A 719 29.36 -7.56 9.48
CA GLY A 719 29.43 -6.77 10.71
C GLY A 719 28.96 -7.57 11.93
N LEU A 720 29.12 -6.98 13.13
CA LEU A 720 28.56 -7.54 14.37
C LEU A 720 27.04 -7.76 14.29
N LEU A 721 26.33 -6.85 13.61
CA LEU A 721 24.89 -6.94 13.38
C LEU A 721 24.53 -8.16 12.51
N ASP A 722 25.21 -8.34 11.38
CA ASP A 722 24.98 -9.50 10.51
C ASP A 722 25.27 -10.80 11.24
N TYR A 723 26.37 -10.83 11.99
CA TYR A 723 26.75 -12.01 12.78
C TYR A 723 25.67 -12.34 13.83
N SER A 724 25.27 -11.35 14.64
CA SER A 724 24.21 -11.54 15.65
C SER A 724 22.88 -11.95 15.02
N TYR A 725 22.51 -11.39 13.85
CA TYR A 725 21.29 -11.78 13.17
C TYR A 725 21.35 -13.24 12.67
N TYR A 726 22.37 -13.61 11.90
CA TYR A 726 22.42 -14.93 11.28
C TYR A 726 22.74 -16.07 12.26
N TYR A 727 23.50 -15.80 13.33
CA TYR A 727 23.95 -16.85 14.27
C TYR A 727 23.22 -16.84 15.62
N ALA A 728 22.57 -15.75 16.03
CA ALA A 728 21.78 -15.72 17.26
C ALA A 728 20.29 -15.54 16.97
N VAL A 729 19.88 -14.45 16.32
CA VAL A 729 18.46 -14.10 16.17
C VAL A 729 17.73 -15.04 15.23
N ARG A 730 18.26 -15.35 14.04
CA ARG A 730 17.61 -16.22 13.05
C ARG A 730 17.45 -17.67 13.54
N PRO A 731 18.45 -18.31 14.19
CA PRO A 731 18.27 -19.62 14.81
C PRO A 731 17.29 -19.59 15.98
N LEU A 732 17.41 -18.62 16.89
CA LEU A 732 16.49 -18.48 18.02
C LEU A 732 15.05 -18.25 17.55
N TYR A 733 14.88 -17.38 16.56
CA TYR A 733 13.60 -17.20 15.87
C TYR A 733 13.15 -18.53 15.26
N SER A 734 13.97 -19.30 14.54
CA SER A 734 13.50 -20.57 13.96
C SER A 734 12.88 -21.56 14.98
N ILE A 735 13.34 -21.51 16.24
CA ILE A 735 12.83 -22.31 17.36
C ILE A 735 11.57 -21.69 17.98
N PHE A 736 11.60 -20.39 18.28
CA PHE A 736 10.55 -19.67 19.02
C PHE A 736 9.53 -18.92 18.14
N ARG A 737 9.71 -18.91 16.81
CA ARG A 737 8.90 -18.21 15.80
C ARG A 737 7.44 -18.62 15.83
N LYS A 738 7.18 -19.90 16.07
CA LYS A 738 5.94 -20.55 15.61
C LYS A 738 4.79 -20.57 16.63
N PRO A 739 5.04 -20.49 17.96
CA PRO A 739 4.00 -20.19 18.94
C PRO A 739 3.36 -18.79 18.82
N VAL A 740 4.13 -17.79 18.37
CA VAL A 740 3.73 -16.37 18.45
C VAL A 740 3.10 -15.86 17.15
N GLU A 741 3.48 -16.41 15.99
CA GLU A 741 2.98 -16.02 14.65
C GLU A 741 1.68 -16.74 14.22
N LEU A 742 0.85 -17.21 15.15
CA LEU A 742 -0.42 -17.90 14.80
C LEU A 742 -1.50 -16.96 14.27
N ASP A 743 -1.34 -15.66 14.49
CA ASP A 743 -2.10 -14.58 13.83
C ASP A 743 -1.89 -14.55 12.31
N ASN A 744 -0.74 -15.00 11.82
CA ASN A 744 -0.51 -15.15 10.37
C ASN A 744 -1.40 -16.24 9.76
N VAL A 745 -1.76 -17.28 10.54
CA VAL A 745 -2.69 -18.34 10.09
C VAL A 745 -4.11 -17.80 9.97
N SER A 746 -4.56 -16.99 10.93
CA SER A 746 -5.89 -16.37 10.83
C SER A 746 -5.94 -15.40 9.66
N THR A 747 -4.86 -14.64 9.44
CA THR A 747 -4.75 -13.73 8.30
C THR A 747 -4.77 -14.50 6.98
N TRP A 748 -3.95 -15.54 6.83
CA TRP A 748 -3.94 -16.43 5.66
C TRP A 748 -5.32 -17.06 5.39
N LEU A 749 -6.02 -17.52 6.43
CA LEU A 749 -7.32 -18.16 6.26
C LEU A 749 -8.42 -17.18 5.80
N LEU A 750 -8.25 -15.88 6.08
CA LEU A 750 -9.16 -14.83 5.66
C LEU A 750 -8.81 -14.27 4.28
N THR A 751 -7.52 -14.14 3.95
CA THR A 751 -7.05 -13.58 2.68
C THR A 751 -6.86 -14.63 1.58
N GLU A 752 -6.66 -15.90 1.95
CA GLU A 752 -6.25 -17.00 1.06
C GLU A 752 -4.97 -16.72 0.27
N LYS A 753 -4.19 -15.73 0.70
CA LYS A 753 -2.92 -15.35 0.09
C LYS A 753 -1.76 -15.83 0.94
N ASP A 754 -0.76 -16.39 0.29
CA ASP A 754 0.49 -16.85 0.92
C ASP A 754 1.47 -15.70 1.23
N SER A 755 1.14 -14.46 0.84
CA SER A 755 1.97 -13.28 1.07
C SER A 755 1.12 -12.01 1.27
N LEU A 756 1.66 -11.01 1.99
CA LEU A 756 1.05 -9.68 2.18
C LEU A 756 2.02 -8.58 1.74
N SER A 757 1.54 -7.58 1.01
CA SER A 757 2.35 -6.40 0.66
C SER A 757 2.62 -5.52 1.89
N MET A 758 3.86 -5.04 2.03
CA MET A 758 4.25 -4.19 3.18
C MET A 758 3.80 -2.71 3.01
N GLY A 759 3.05 -2.37 1.94
CA GLY A 759 2.82 -1.00 1.46
C GLY A 759 1.41 -0.40 1.62
N GLY A 760 0.45 -1.11 2.22
CA GLY A 760 -0.94 -0.65 2.34
C GLY A 760 -1.90 -1.41 1.42
N PRO A 761 -3.17 -0.96 1.27
CA PRO A 761 -4.24 -1.73 0.66
C PRO A 761 -4.16 -1.89 -0.88
N ASP A 762 -3.18 -1.26 -1.55
CA ASP A 762 -2.89 -1.54 -2.95
C ASP A 762 -2.03 -2.82 -3.02
N GLU A 763 -2.71 -3.96 -3.10
CA GLU A 763 -2.15 -5.32 -3.11
C GLU A 763 -1.49 -5.72 -4.45
N GLY A 764 -1.44 -4.83 -5.46
CA GLY A 764 -1.19 -5.20 -6.86
C GLY A 764 0.25 -5.11 -7.39
N ASP A 765 1.15 -4.41 -6.71
CA ASP A 765 2.53 -4.30 -7.22
C ASP A 765 3.33 -5.56 -6.84
N LEU A 766 3.53 -6.45 -7.81
CA LEU A 766 4.34 -7.66 -7.66
C LEU A 766 5.80 -7.38 -7.28
N GLN A 767 6.32 -6.18 -7.54
CA GLN A 767 7.73 -5.85 -7.29
C GLN A 767 7.96 -5.31 -5.86
N GLN A 768 6.89 -4.98 -5.13
CA GLN A 768 6.95 -4.55 -3.72
C GLN A 768 7.35 -5.68 -2.79
N ALA A 769 8.08 -5.37 -1.71
CA ALA A 769 8.42 -6.35 -0.70
C ALA A 769 7.14 -6.91 -0.04
N ARG A 770 6.98 -8.25 -0.08
CA ARG A 770 5.89 -8.97 0.57
C ARG A 770 6.41 -9.78 1.76
N THR A 771 5.63 -9.87 2.82
CA THR A 771 5.88 -10.77 3.95
C THR A 771 5.15 -12.08 3.70
N LYS A 772 5.88 -13.20 3.75
CA LYS A 772 5.32 -14.53 3.51
C LYS A 772 4.55 -15.05 4.73
N LEU A 773 3.30 -15.46 4.50
CA LEU A 773 2.44 -16.12 5.48
C LEU A 773 2.57 -17.65 5.33
N ASP A 774 3.56 -18.27 5.98
CA ASP A 774 3.69 -19.74 5.99
C ASP A 774 2.77 -20.36 7.06
N ALA A 775 1.46 -20.41 6.76
CA ALA A 775 0.46 -20.92 7.69
C ALA A 775 0.70 -22.39 8.06
N TRP A 776 0.98 -23.24 7.07
CA TRP A 776 1.10 -24.69 7.30
C TRP A 776 2.42 -25.09 7.95
N GLY A 777 3.52 -24.41 7.61
CA GLY A 777 4.79 -24.54 8.32
C GLY A 777 4.71 -24.03 9.77
N THR A 778 3.81 -23.09 10.08
CA THR A 778 3.56 -22.62 11.45
C THR A 778 2.80 -23.67 12.25
N ILE A 779 1.69 -24.18 11.71
CA ILE A 779 0.86 -25.19 12.39
C ILE A 779 1.66 -26.46 12.69
N ARG A 780 2.40 -27.00 11.71
CA ARG A 780 3.15 -28.26 11.87
C ARG A 780 4.16 -28.21 13.01
N HIS A 781 4.94 -27.14 13.09
CA HIS A 781 5.96 -27.03 14.12
C HIS A 781 5.38 -26.70 15.49
N SER A 782 4.33 -25.88 15.57
CA SER A 782 3.62 -25.65 16.82
C SER A 782 2.99 -26.93 17.34
N ALA A 783 2.49 -27.81 16.46
CA ALA A 783 2.00 -29.12 16.82
C ALA A 783 3.11 -30.05 17.33
N ILE A 784 4.29 -30.04 16.68
CA ILE A 784 5.48 -30.76 17.15
C ILE A 784 5.90 -30.25 18.53
N PHE A 785 5.96 -28.93 18.74
CA PHE A 785 6.30 -28.33 20.02
C PHE A 785 5.34 -28.77 21.13
N VAL A 786 4.02 -28.69 20.89
CA VAL A 786 2.99 -29.16 21.83
C VAL A 786 3.18 -30.64 22.14
N ALA A 787 3.42 -31.48 21.13
CA ALA A 787 3.63 -32.91 21.31
C ALA A 787 4.88 -33.19 22.17
N VAL A 788 5.97 -32.47 21.95
CA VAL A 788 7.21 -32.57 22.75
C VAL A 788 6.96 -32.14 24.19
N VAL A 789 6.35 -30.97 24.42
CA VAL A 789 6.09 -30.44 25.78
C VAL A 789 5.15 -31.36 26.54
N LEU A 790 4.03 -31.77 25.95
CA LEU A 790 3.09 -32.70 26.58
C LEU A 790 3.74 -34.06 26.82
N GLY A 791 4.55 -34.56 25.88
CA GLY A 791 5.30 -35.81 26.04
C GLY A 791 6.27 -35.76 27.21
N LEU A 792 7.01 -34.66 27.37
CA LEU A 792 7.90 -34.42 28.52
C LEU A 792 7.11 -34.35 29.84
N THR A 793 5.97 -33.66 29.86
CA THR A 793 5.09 -33.61 31.04
C THR A 793 4.58 -34.99 31.41
N CYS A 794 4.13 -35.78 30.42
CA CYS A 794 3.63 -37.13 30.62
C CYS A 794 4.73 -38.06 31.16
N LEU A 795 5.95 -37.98 30.62
CA LEU A 795 7.10 -38.75 31.07
C LEU A 795 7.51 -38.37 32.50
N TYR A 796 7.49 -37.08 32.82
CA TYR A 796 7.78 -36.59 34.17
C TYR A 796 6.76 -37.12 35.20
N ILE A 797 5.46 -37.03 34.90
CA ILE A 797 4.39 -37.53 35.77
C ILE A 797 4.47 -39.05 35.93
N SER A 798 4.88 -39.78 34.90
CA SER A 798 5.02 -41.25 34.97
C SER A 798 6.15 -41.72 35.89
N ARG A 799 7.17 -40.89 36.11
CA ARG A 799 8.39 -41.25 36.85
C ARG A 799 8.42 -40.76 38.30
N ARG A 800 7.61 -39.75 38.65
CA ARG A 800 7.53 -39.24 40.03
C ARG A 800 6.36 -39.87 40.77
N ASP A 801 6.64 -40.31 41.99
CA ASP A 801 5.60 -40.48 43.01
C ASP A 801 5.26 -39.11 43.58
N PHE A 802 3.97 -38.79 43.50
CA PHE A 802 3.41 -37.51 43.96
C PHE A 802 2.92 -37.63 45.38
#